data_AF-A0A7Y5NSB6-F1
#
_entry.id   AF-A0A7Y5NSB6-F1
#
_cell.length_a   1.000
_cell.length_b   1.000
_cell.length_c   1.000
_cell.angle_alpha   90.00
_cell.angle_beta   90.00
_cell.angle_gamma   90.00
#
_symmetry.space_group_name_H-M   'P 1'
#
loop_
_entity.id
_entity.type
_entity.pdbx_description
1 polymer ?
#
loop_
_entity_poly.entity_id
_entity_poly.type
_entity_poly.pdbx_seq_one_letter_code
_entity_poly.pdbx_strand_id
1 'polypeptide(L)'
;MTGPAALGGLIGVRIGGRFELVAELEPANGAARYEALDVDGSRCLVALFADGQLEERLRASGSAVLDFGIDESVHCGYVVEPLSKASRPSGDESRLGTTIGGQYLLVALLGQGGMGTVYEAQTTRGERVAVKIVRADSTRPEDKRRFLREARAAMQLRSEHVVNVHASGVDDATSLPFIAMELLRGEDLAHVVAREGALHPSVAVRIAVDACRGLAAAHTAGLVHRDVKPSNIFLHREGDAVVVKVCDFGIVKDLVLTQSETLLTRTGALIGSPGYMSPEQAHDSSVVDQRTDVWSLGATLYEALTGTAPWASCKTIGEVLLTLHTRDVSAVQDSAPWIEDRLAKVVHRALARDPASRYANAAEFLEALEGFASPVPLRVEDIKPIAPELRGASVARINGAALGLTSTALDSAVRPTPIQRKSRRWLAGALALLALGGVALWRIRGAPGPNPSLHSTSAVPRCTQESCTSAAGGKVSRCSADATCVELENDACTIIADEATKADERTVWIGAMFPTRDQDPYMAELGRASRRAMELARRDFMSVSGGLPPKRNGQTARPIGIIACDDAADAPAAARHLVRAGVSAVVGFRSSKDVISLATHEFIPNDVLVVPALNSSALISTIPYPEGSVRLVYRTAIPTGDAMRALSAFIEGHVEPQMSARPGERSLLLLRAHDAVGLALSESALNSLRFNGRSIPENGRLFRELSYDDADGSASLERAVTTTLEQTPDIVVFHAVTDQIIDGFIGPLEARWPQDRPRPVYVVPGTLDGAPLGRAITRRPDLSARLFGLTPLSTTPANLRFTNSYNAAFGEQLAPADAPGAPYDSFYLIAYAAHAAETEAPRGSDLARAITRLRAPGTPIEVGPTSILRAFGELERGKSIDLQGTYSRMDFDPTTGESPADYAFLCVHAPDGRERVESIESGLVYDAASRGVRGSFDCSTSR
;
A
#
# COMPACT_ATOMS: atom_id res chain seq x y z
N MET A 1 -50.09 -33.23 -1.04
CA MET A 1 -49.64 -33.90 0.20
C MET A 1 -48.80 -35.10 -0.18
N THR A 2 -47.48 -34.98 -0.05
CA THR A 2 -46.51 -36.09 -0.03
C THR A 2 -45.30 -35.51 0.70
N GLY A 3 -44.96 -36.06 1.87
CA GLY A 3 -43.90 -35.51 2.73
C GLY A 3 -42.50 -35.87 2.23
N PRO A 4 -41.46 -35.12 2.66
CA PRO A 4 -40.07 -35.50 2.42
C PRO A 4 -39.72 -36.78 3.19
N ALA A 5 -38.84 -37.60 2.61
CA ALA A 5 -38.35 -38.82 3.25
C ALA A 5 -37.51 -38.52 4.50
N ALA A 6 -37.56 -39.41 5.49
CA ALA A 6 -36.78 -39.30 6.71
C ALA A 6 -35.28 -39.49 6.44
N LEU A 7 -34.47 -38.50 6.80
CA LEU A 7 -33.03 -38.64 6.95
C LEU A 7 -32.73 -38.98 8.40
N GLY A 8 -32.00 -40.09 8.63
CA GLY A 8 -31.44 -40.41 9.95
C GLY A 8 -30.43 -39.35 10.36
N GLY A 9 -30.55 -38.85 11.59
CA GLY A 9 -29.67 -37.81 12.13
C GLY A 9 -28.56 -38.41 13.01
N LEU A 10 -27.31 -38.05 12.72
CA LEU A 10 -26.19 -38.28 13.63
C LEU A 10 -26.15 -37.20 14.71
N ILE A 11 -25.96 -37.60 15.98
CA ILE A 11 -25.72 -36.65 17.07
C ILE A 11 -24.22 -36.63 17.38
N GLY A 12 -23.64 -35.44 17.32
CA GLY A 12 -22.28 -35.17 17.79
C GLY A 12 -22.29 -34.19 18.96
N VAL A 13 -21.35 -34.39 19.89
CA VAL A 13 -21.19 -33.56 21.09
C VAL A 13 -19.86 -32.80 20.99
N ARG A 14 -19.84 -31.55 21.44
CA ARG A 14 -18.65 -30.69 21.41
C ARG A 14 -18.03 -30.59 22.80
N ILE A 15 -16.83 -31.15 22.97
CA ILE A 15 -16.09 -31.21 24.23
C ILE A 15 -14.71 -30.59 24.02
N GLY A 16 -14.34 -29.59 24.83
CA GLY A 16 -13.01 -28.96 24.76
C GLY A 16 -12.64 -28.37 23.39
N GLY A 17 -13.62 -28.03 22.55
CA GLY A 17 -13.40 -27.57 21.16
C GLY A 17 -13.34 -28.69 20.11
N ARG A 18 -13.13 -29.94 20.51
CA ARG A 18 -13.29 -31.13 19.64
C ARG A 18 -14.77 -31.47 19.45
N PHE A 19 -15.06 -32.14 18.33
CA PHE A 19 -16.38 -32.65 17.99
C PHE A 19 -16.28 -34.17 17.90
N GLU A 20 -17.07 -34.88 18.70
CA GLU A 20 -17.10 -36.35 18.70
C GLU A 20 -18.50 -36.85 18.30
N LEU A 21 -18.53 -37.88 17.46
CA LEU A 21 -19.74 -38.50 16.95
C LEU A 21 -20.18 -39.58 17.95
N VAL A 22 -21.33 -39.43 18.59
CA VAL A 22 -21.69 -40.24 19.76
C VAL A 22 -22.65 -41.38 19.43
N ALA A 23 -23.64 -41.14 18.57
CA ALA A 23 -24.58 -42.19 18.17
C ALA A 23 -25.26 -41.93 16.80
N GLU A 24 -25.69 -43.03 16.18
CA GLU A 24 -26.60 -43.07 15.04
C GLU A 24 -28.00 -43.45 15.55
N LEU A 25 -29.00 -42.59 15.32
CA LEU A 25 -30.35 -42.77 15.87
C LEU A 25 -31.27 -43.51 14.88
N GLU A 26 -31.76 -44.69 15.29
CA GLU A 26 -33.02 -45.22 14.76
C GLU A 26 -34.23 -44.55 15.45
N PRO A 27 -35.32 -44.26 14.72
CA PRO A 27 -36.48 -43.56 15.25
C PRO A 27 -37.34 -44.47 16.15
N ALA A 28 -37.17 -44.36 17.46
CA ALA A 28 -38.03 -45.01 18.46
C ALA A 28 -38.97 -44.00 19.15
N ASN A 29 -40.22 -44.40 19.35
CA ASN A 29 -41.31 -43.52 19.82
C ASN A 29 -41.10 -42.95 21.23
N GLY A 30 -40.62 -41.70 21.31
CA GLY A 30 -40.95 -40.75 22.40
C GLY A 30 -40.41 -41.03 23.81
N ALA A 31 -39.54 -42.02 24.01
CA ALA A 31 -38.94 -42.32 25.30
C ALA A 31 -37.53 -41.72 25.44
N ALA A 32 -37.21 -41.18 26.61
CA ALA A 32 -35.88 -40.65 26.91
C ALA A 32 -34.86 -41.78 27.05
N ARG A 33 -33.70 -41.66 26.39
CA ARG A 33 -32.60 -42.64 26.49
C ARG A 33 -31.45 -42.02 27.27
N TYR A 34 -30.91 -42.76 28.24
CA TYR A 34 -29.74 -42.35 29.03
C TYR A 34 -28.54 -43.17 28.60
N GLU A 35 -27.41 -42.51 28.34
CA GLU A 35 -26.17 -43.15 27.92
C GLU A 35 -25.00 -42.58 28.72
N ALA A 36 -24.09 -43.45 29.19
CA ALA A 36 -22.95 -43.06 30.00
C ALA A 36 -21.72 -42.91 29.11
N LEU A 37 -21.14 -41.71 29.04
CA LEU A 37 -19.86 -41.46 28.37
C LEU A 37 -18.75 -41.28 29.40
N ASP A 38 -17.58 -41.86 29.11
CA ASP A 38 -16.34 -41.60 29.84
C ASP A 38 -15.61 -40.44 29.14
N VAL A 39 -15.45 -39.31 29.85
CA VAL A 39 -14.79 -38.09 29.35
C VAL A 39 -13.63 -37.77 30.28
N ASP A 40 -12.40 -37.82 29.76
CA ASP A 40 -11.14 -37.63 30.50
C ASP A 40 -11.08 -38.41 31.85
N GLY A 41 -11.64 -39.62 31.87
CA GLY A 41 -11.67 -40.53 33.02
C GLY A 41 -12.84 -40.30 34.00
N SER A 42 -13.79 -39.42 33.67
CA SER A 42 -15.01 -39.17 34.44
C SER A 42 -16.25 -39.62 33.68
N ARG A 43 -17.10 -40.43 34.33
CA ARG A 43 -18.36 -40.91 33.75
C ARG A 43 -19.48 -39.88 33.85
N CYS A 44 -19.85 -39.30 32.72
CA CYS A 44 -21.00 -38.40 32.57
C CYS A 44 -22.23 -39.16 32.06
N LEU A 45 -23.43 -38.84 32.57
CA LEU A 45 -24.69 -39.41 32.10
C LEU A 45 -25.41 -38.41 31.17
N VAL A 46 -25.63 -38.78 29.91
CA VAL A 46 -26.29 -37.94 28.90
C VAL A 46 -27.72 -38.44 28.67
N ALA A 47 -28.70 -37.53 28.67
CA ALA A 47 -30.10 -37.83 28.43
C ALA A 47 -30.56 -37.29 27.07
N LEU A 48 -31.04 -38.17 26.20
CA LEU A 48 -31.51 -37.85 24.84
C LEU A 48 -33.05 -37.85 24.78
N PHE A 49 -33.62 -36.78 24.25
CA PHE A 49 -35.06 -36.59 24.07
C PHE A 49 -35.40 -36.23 22.62
N ALA A 50 -36.56 -36.67 22.14
CA ALA A 50 -36.91 -36.62 20.71
C ALA A 50 -37.67 -35.35 20.26
N ASP A 51 -38.00 -34.41 21.15
CA ASP A 51 -38.86 -33.27 20.80
C ASP A 51 -38.53 -31.96 21.55
N GLY A 52 -38.63 -30.83 20.85
CA GLY A 52 -38.03 -29.53 21.19
C GLY A 52 -38.74 -28.69 22.26
N GLN A 53 -39.56 -29.31 23.12
CA GLN A 53 -40.46 -28.64 24.08
C GLN A 53 -39.86 -28.52 25.51
N LEU A 54 -38.53 -28.57 25.65
CA LEU A 54 -37.87 -28.61 26.96
C LEU A 54 -37.87 -27.25 27.69
N GLU A 55 -37.67 -26.15 26.97
CA GLU A 55 -37.47 -24.82 27.56
C GLU A 55 -38.72 -24.28 28.28
N GLU A 56 -39.91 -24.49 27.72
CA GLU A 56 -41.19 -24.12 28.34
C GLU A 56 -41.50 -24.98 29.57
N ARG A 57 -41.22 -26.29 29.51
CA ARG A 57 -41.55 -27.23 30.60
C ARG A 57 -40.61 -27.07 31.81
N LEU A 58 -39.34 -26.74 31.59
CA LEU A 58 -38.41 -26.41 32.68
C LEU A 58 -38.70 -25.05 33.32
N ARG A 59 -39.05 -24.02 32.52
CA ARG A 59 -39.46 -22.71 33.07
C ARG A 59 -40.76 -22.81 33.87
N ALA A 60 -41.70 -23.66 33.46
CA ALA A 60 -42.98 -23.84 34.15
C ALA A 60 -42.90 -24.63 35.47
N SER A 61 -41.82 -25.40 35.73
CA SER A 61 -41.72 -26.28 36.91
C SER A 61 -41.05 -25.63 38.13
N GLY A 62 -40.40 -24.47 37.98
CA GLY A 62 -39.88 -23.65 39.09
C GLY A 62 -38.92 -24.35 40.06
N SER A 63 -38.27 -25.44 39.65
CA SER A 63 -37.50 -26.34 40.53
C SER A 63 -36.08 -26.57 39.99
N ALA A 64 -35.14 -26.75 40.91
CA ALA A 64 -33.71 -26.71 40.66
C ALA A 64 -33.17 -27.87 39.79
N VAL A 65 -31.95 -27.65 39.30
CA VAL A 65 -31.05 -28.68 38.76
C VAL A 65 -31.01 -29.88 39.71
N LEU A 66 -31.22 -31.09 39.18
CA LEU A 66 -31.12 -32.32 39.96
C LEU A 66 -29.64 -32.61 40.25
N ASP A 67 -29.27 -32.42 41.51
CA ASP A 67 -27.95 -32.70 42.04
C ASP A 67 -27.74 -34.22 42.21
N PHE A 68 -26.90 -34.82 41.36
CA PHE A 68 -26.43 -36.19 41.51
C PHE A 68 -25.02 -36.15 42.11
N GLY A 69 -24.96 -36.03 43.45
CA GLY A 69 -23.71 -35.85 44.18
C GLY A 69 -22.69 -36.98 43.98
N ILE A 70 -21.63 -36.68 43.21
CA ILE A 70 -20.34 -37.39 43.24
C ILE A 70 -19.23 -36.33 43.06
N ASP A 71 -18.60 -35.94 44.17
CA ASP A 71 -17.40 -35.10 44.32
C ASP A 71 -17.39 -33.66 43.74
N GLU A 72 -16.93 -32.69 44.53
CA GLU A 72 -17.26 -31.25 44.39
C GLU A 72 -16.49 -30.46 43.28
N SER A 73 -16.04 -31.11 42.20
CA SER A 73 -15.18 -30.45 41.18
C SER A 73 -15.66 -30.46 39.73
N VAL A 74 -16.80 -31.08 39.39
CA VAL A 74 -17.33 -31.10 38.02
C VAL A 74 -18.83 -30.75 37.96
N HIS A 75 -19.15 -29.55 37.49
CA HIS A 75 -20.51 -29.19 37.06
C HIS A 75 -20.75 -29.68 35.63
N CYS A 76 -21.34 -30.86 35.46
CA CYS A 76 -21.67 -31.38 34.13
C CYS A 76 -23.18 -31.26 33.85
N GLY A 77 -23.55 -30.29 33.02
CA GLY A 77 -24.93 -30.08 32.57
C GLY A 77 -24.95 -29.46 31.18
N TYR A 78 -25.25 -30.27 30.16
CA TYR A 78 -25.30 -29.83 28.76
C TYR A 78 -26.68 -30.11 28.17
N VAL A 79 -27.28 -29.09 27.56
CA VAL A 79 -28.51 -29.22 26.77
C VAL A 79 -28.12 -29.31 25.29
N VAL A 80 -28.60 -30.34 24.60
CA VAL A 80 -28.40 -30.51 23.15
C VAL A 80 -29.54 -29.84 22.41
N GLU A 81 -29.27 -28.77 21.66
CA GLU A 81 -30.25 -28.15 20.77
C GLU A 81 -30.33 -28.86 19.40
N PRO A 82 -31.50 -28.89 18.74
CA PRO A 82 -31.60 -29.35 17.36
C PRO A 82 -30.83 -28.43 16.39
N LEU A 83 -30.20 -29.03 15.38
CA LEU A 83 -29.39 -28.36 14.34
C LEU A 83 -30.13 -27.31 13.47
N SER A 84 -31.40 -26.99 13.75
CA SER A 84 -32.17 -25.96 13.06
C SER A 84 -31.96 -24.53 13.57
N LYS A 85 -31.24 -24.32 14.68
CA LYS A 85 -30.94 -22.99 15.24
C LYS A 85 -29.45 -22.62 15.33
N ALA A 86 -28.54 -23.53 15.00
CA ALA A 86 -27.14 -23.14 14.82
C ALA A 86 -27.02 -22.15 13.65
N SER A 87 -26.27 -21.06 13.86
CA SER A 87 -25.82 -20.16 12.79
C SER A 87 -25.25 -20.98 11.63
N ARG A 88 -25.71 -20.72 10.40
CA ARG A 88 -25.24 -21.46 9.21
C ARG A 88 -23.71 -21.43 9.18
N PRO A 89 -23.04 -22.58 8.98
CA PRO A 89 -21.59 -22.63 8.91
C PRO A 89 -21.09 -21.70 7.79
N SER A 90 -19.89 -21.17 7.96
CA SER A 90 -19.22 -20.41 6.91
C SER A 90 -19.13 -21.23 5.62
N GLY A 91 -19.02 -20.58 4.46
CA GLY A 91 -19.02 -21.27 3.15
C GLY A 91 -17.95 -22.36 3.01
N ASP A 92 -16.87 -22.29 3.81
CA ASP A 92 -15.81 -23.29 3.85
C ASP A 92 -16.09 -24.40 4.88
N GLU A 93 -16.61 -24.10 6.07
CA GLU A 93 -17.09 -25.13 7.02
C GLU A 93 -18.24 -25.98 6.45
N SER A 94 -19.04 -25.41 5.53
CA SER A 94 -20.11 -26.14 4.82
C SER A 94 -19.63 -27.34 4.00
N ARG A 95 -18.31 -27.49 3.80
CA ARG A 95 -17.68 -28.59 3.05
C ARG A 95 -17.31 -29.79 3.91
N LEU A 96 -17.39 -29.70 5.24
CA LEU A 96 -17.15 -30.84 6.12
C LEU A 96 -18.19 -31.95 5.85
N GLY A 97 -17.74 -33.20 5.81
CA GLY A 97 -18.54 -34.35 5.38
C GLY A 97 -18.65 -34.53 3.86
N THR A 98 -18.14 -33.62 3.04
CA THR A 98 -18.07 -33.82 1.58
C THR A 98 -16.82 -34.59 1.17
N THR A 99 -16.86 -35.27 0.02
CA THR A 99 -15.69 -35.97 -0.55
C THR A 99 -15.16 -35.18 -1.74
N ILE A 100 -13.86 -34.84 -1.71
CA ILE A 100 -13.15 -34.13 -2.78
C ILE A 100 -12.31 -35.12 -3.59
N GLY A 101 -12.28 -34.93 -4.92
CA GLY A 101 -11.50 -35.74 -5.86
C GLY A 101 -11.92 -37.22 -5.84
N GLY A 102 -13.17 -37.50 -5.46
CA GLY A 102 -13.73 -38.85 -5.36
C GLY A 102 -13.16 -39.75 -4.25
N GLN A 103 -12.20 -39.29 -3.44
CA GLN A 103 -11.47 -40.16 -2.52
C GLN A 103 -11.01 -39.54 -1.18
N TYR A 104 -11.22 -38.24 -0.96
CA TYR A 104 -10.83 -37.54 0.27
C TYR A 104 -12.05 -36.97 0.99
N LEU A 105 -12.53 -37.66 2.03
CA LEU A 105 -13.62 -37.20 2.89
C LEU A 105 -13.11 -36.11 3.83
N LEU A 106 -13.63 -34.88 3.74
CA LEU A 106 -13.21 -33.77 4.60
C LEU A 106 -13.80 -33.93 6.01
N VAL A 107 -12.96 -34.03 7.04
CA VAL A 107 -13.36 -34.36 8.42
C VAL A 107 -13.10 -33.26 9.45
N ALA A 108 -12.14 -32.36 9.20
CA ALA A 108 -11.93 -31.16 10.02
C ALA A 108 -11.37 -30.01 9.19
N LEU A 109 -11.57 -28.77 9.64
CA LEU A 109 -10.90 -27.58 9.10
C LEU A 109 -9.59 -27.37 9.86
N LEU A 110 -8.45 -27.29 9.15
CA LEU A 110 -7.12 -27.08 9.75
C LEU A 110 -6.66 -25.61 9.65
N GLY A 111 -7.05 -24.90 8.58
CA GLY A 111 -6.69 -23.50 8.41
C GLY A 111 -7.29 -22.88 7.14
N GLN A 112 -7.37 -21.55 7.12
CA GLN A 112 -7.92 -20.78 6.01
C GLN A 112 -6.99 -19.61 5.69
N GLY A 113 -6.72 -19.35 4.40
CA GLY A 113 -5.85 -18.26 3.97
C GLY A 113 -6.19 -17.75 2.58
N GLY A 114 -5.49 -16.69 2.14
CA GLY A 114 -5.81 -15.96 0.91
C GLY A 114 -5.80 -16.79 -0.38
N MET A 115 -5.08 -17.92 -0.41
CA MET A 115 -4.98 -18.81 -1.58
C MET A 115 -5.90 -20.05 -1.53
N GLY A 116 -6.56 -20.31 -0.41
CA GLY A 116 -7.27 -21.57 -0.21
C GLY A 116 -7.49 -21.97 1.25
N THR A 117 -8.15 -23.11 1.40
CA THR A 117 -8.59 -23.63 2.70
C THR A 117 -8.07 -25.05 2.85
N VAL A 118 -7.45 -25.34 4.00
CA VAL A 118 -6.80 -26.60 4.32
C VAL A 118 -7.67 -27.38 5.29
N TYR A 119 -8.00 -28.61 4.92
CA TYR A 119 -8.82 -29.53 5.69
C TYR A 119 -8.00 -30.74 6.11
N GLU A 120 -8.33 -31.33 7.24
CA GLU A 120 -8.00 -32.72 7.50
C GLU A 120 -9.01 -33.56 6.72
N ALA A 121 -8.52 -34.58 6.01
CA ALA A 121 -9.34 -35.50 5.26
C ALA A 121 -8.96 -36.96 5.55
N GLN A 122 -9.91 -37.86 5.33
CA GLN A 122 -9.70 -39.30 5.37
C GLN A 122 -9.70 -39.88 3.95
N THR A 123 -8.70 -40.71 3.63
CA THR A 123 -8.67 -41.46 2.37
C THR A 123 -9.69 -42.60 2.39
N THR A 124 -10.03 -43.16 1.24
CA THR A 124 -10.85 -44.39 1.12
C THR A 124 -10.26 -45.61 1.84
N ARG A 125 -8.98 -45.56 2.25
CA ARG A 125 -8.29 -46.59 3.04
C ARG A 125 -8.24 -46.29 4.54
N GLY A 126 -8.86 -45.19 4.98
CA GLY A 126 -8.91 -44.77 6.37
C GLY A 126 -7.74 -43.89 6.85
N GLU A 127 -6.75 -43.61 6.00
CA GLU A 127 -5.56 -42.81 6.33
C GLU A 127 -5.92 -41.33 6.47
N ARG A 128 -5.30 -40.61 7.41
CA ARG A 128 -5.53 -39.17 7.63
C ARG A 128 -4.49 -38.35 6.84
N VAL A 129 -4.95 -37.39 6.05
CA VAL A 129 -4.15 -36.53 5.18
C VAL A 129 -4.59 -35.07 5.31
N ALA A 130 -3.76 -34.11 4.90
CA ALA A 130 -4.17 -32.72 4.73
C ALA A 130 -4.58 -32.48 3.27
N VAL A 131 -5.69 -31.78 3.03
CA VAL A 131 -6.20 -31.43 1.70
C VAL A 131 -6.40 -29.93 1.61
N LYS A 132 -5.61 -29.27 0.76
CA LYS A 132 -5.72 -27.85 0.45
C LYS A 132 -6.58 -27.67 -0.80
N ILE A 133 -7.68 -26.93 -0.68
CA ILE A 133 -8.58 -26.57 -1.79
C ILE A 133 -8.32 -25.11 -2.17
N VAL A 134 -8.09 -24.84 -3.45
CA VAL A 134 -7.81 -23.50 -3.99
C VAL A 134 -9.12 -22.76 -4.30
N ARG A 135 -9.13 -21.43 -4.09
CA ARG A 135 -10.34 -20.58 -4.27
C ARG A 135 -10.76 -20.46 -5.74
N ALA A 136 -12.04 -20.09 -5.93
CA ALA A 136 -12.72 -20.09 -7.23
C ALA A 136 -12.33 -18.92 -8.17
N ASP A 137 -11.60 -17.93 -7.67
CA ASP A 137 -11.00 -16.84 -8.45
C ASP A 137 -9.93 -17.34 -9.45
N SER A 138 -9.27 -18.47 -9.14
CA SER A 138 -8.22 -19.09 -9.97
C SER A 138 -8.76 -20.03 -11.07
N THR A 139 -9.96 -19.80 -11.59
CA THR A 139 -10.71 -20.81 -12.40
C THR A 139 -10.50 -20.77 -13.91
N ARG A 140 -9.64 -19.89 -14.46
CA ARG A 140 -9.32 -19.92 -15.91
C ARG A 140 -8.66 -21.26 -16.29
N PRO A 141 -8.96 -21.84 -17.48
CA PRO A 141 -8.44 -23.15 -17.87
C PRO A 141 -6.92 -23.26 -17.90
N GLU A 142 -6.22 -22.15 -18.18
CA GLU A 142 -4.76 -22.08 -18.21
C GLU A 142 -4.14 -22.12 -16.81
N ASP A 143 -4.78 -21.43 -15.86
CA ASP A 143 -4.37 -21.39 -14.46
C ASP A 143 -4.49 -22.80 -13.83
N LYS A 144 -5.61 -23.50 -14.10
CA LYS A 144 -5.77 -24.91 -13.68
C LYS A 144 -4.69 -25.83 -14.28
N ARG A 145 -4.30 -25.64 -15.54
CA ARG A 145 -3.24 -26.44 -16.20
C ARG A 145 -1.87 -26.20 -15.57
N ARG A 146 -1.55 -24.95 -15.24
CA ARG A 146 -0.27 -24.58 -14.60
C ARG A 146 -0.20 -25.09 -13.15
N PHE A 147 -1.28 -24.96 -12.39
CA PHE A 147 -1.40 -25.52 -11.03
C PHE A 147 -1.08 -27.02 -11.00
N LEU A 148 -1.71 -27.78 -11.91
CA LEU A 148 -1.47 -29.23 -12.03
C LEU A 148 -0.04 -29.57 -12.50
N ARG A 149 0.63 -28.68 -13.24
CA ARG A 149 2.04 -28.85 -13.63
C ARG A 149 2.97 -28.70 -12.44
N GLU A 150 2.78 -27.65 -11.64
CA GLU A 150 3.63 -27.35 -10.47
C GLU A 150 3.37 -28.31 -9.31
N ALA A 151 2.12 -28.69 -9.06
CA ALA A 151 1.78 -29.72 -8.08
C ALA A 151 2.41 -31.08 -8.43
N ARG A 152 2.44 -31.46 -9.72
CA ARG A 152 3.15 -32.68 -10.19
C ARG A 152 4.66 -32.61 -9.98
N ALA A 153 5.27 -31.42 -10.09
CA ALA A 153 6.69 -31.27 -9.81
C ALA A 153 6.96 -31.40 -8.30
N ALA A 154 6.11 -30.80 -7.44
CA ALA A 154 6.17 -30.99 -6.00
C ALA A 154 5.97 -32.46 -5.58
N MET A 155 5.10 -33.23 -6.26
CA MET A 155 4.94 -34.67 -6.02
C MET A 155 6.19 -35.52 -6.28
N GLN A 156 7.15 -35.02 -7.08
CA GLN A 156 8.43 -35.70 -7.35
C GLN A 156 9.50 -35.37 -6.30
N LEU A 157 9.30 -34.30 -5.52
CA LEU A 157 10.24 -33.88 -4.49
C LEU A 157 10.23 -34.89 -3.32
N ARG A 158 11.42 -35.34 -2.94
CA ARG A 158 11.65 -36.30 -1.84
C ARG A 158 12.73 -35.73 -0.94
N SER A 159 12.30 -35.13 0.17
CA SER A 159 13.16 -34.63 1.24
C SER A 159 12.41 -34.78 2.56
N GLU A 160 13.13 -35.13 3.62
CA GLU A 160 12.59 -35.16 4.98
C GLU A 160 12.03 -33.78 5.38
N HIS A 161 12.68 -32.71 4.90
CA HIS A 161 12.40 -31.32 5.24
C HIS A 161 11.41 -30.60 4.30
N VAL A 162 10.63 -31.34 3.52
CA VAL A 162 9.57 -30.81 2.65
C VAL A 162 8.27 -31.57 2.91
N VAL A 163 7.14 -30.87 2.89
CA VAL A 163 5.82 -31.51 2.98
C VAL A 163 5.59 -32.44 1.77
N ASN A 164 5.34 -33.72 2.04
CA ASN A 164 5.15 -34.72 1.01
C ASN A 164 3.77 -34.58 0.35
N VAL A 165 3.74 -34.29 -0.96
CA VAL A 165 2.51 -34.22 -1.75
C VAL A 165 2.12 -35.61 -2.27
N HIS A 166 0.96 -36.09 -1.84
CA HIS A 166 0.43 -37.41 -2.22
C HIS A 166 -0.31 -37.38 -3.55
N ALA A 167 -1.11 -36.34 -3.79
CA ALA A 167 -1.88 -36.18 -5.03
C ALA A 167 -2.26 -34.72 -5.28
N SER A 168 -2.62 -34.42 -6.53
CA SER A 168 -3.24 -33.14 -6.91
C SER A 168 -4.23 -33.36 -8.04
N GLY A 169 -5.33 -32.62 -8.05
CA GLY A 169 -6.36 -32.76 -9.06
C GLY A 169 -7.26 -31.53 -9.17
N VAL A 170 -8.29 -31.67 -10.00
CA VAL A 170 -9.48 -30.81 -9.99
C VAL A 170 -10.63 -31.72 -9.63
N ASP A 171 -11.46 -31.28 -8.70
CA ASP A 171 -12.65 -32.02 -8.29
C ASP A 171 -13.76 -31.91 -9.35
N ASP A 172 -14.31 -33.02 -9.83
CA ASP A 172 -15.28 -33.01 -10.92
C ASP A 172 -16.62 -32.36 -10.55
N ALA A 173 -17.03 -32.46 -9.27
CA ALA A 173 -18.32 -31.93 -8.80
C ALA A 173 -18.29 -30.41 -8.58
N THR A 174 -17.17 -29.87 -8.09
CA THR A 174 -17.01 -28.45 -7.75
C THR A 174 -16.13 -27.67 -8.73
N SER A 175 -15.42 -28.37 -9.64
CA SER A 175 -14.41 -27.79 -10.54
C SER A 175 -13.25 -27.06 -9.83
N LEU A 176 -13.05 -27.28 -8.52
CA LEU A 176 -12.01 -26.64 -7.72
C LEU A 176 -10.69 -27.44 -7.75
N PRO A 177 -9.52 -26.79 -7.89
CA PRO A 177 -8.24 -27.46 -7.75
C PRO A 177 -7.97 -27.86 -6.28
N PHE A 178 -7.37 -29.03 -6.07
CA PHE A 178 -6.97 -29.51 -4.74
C PHE A 178 -5.57 -30.13 -4.73
N ILE A 179 -4.91 -30.09 -3.58
CA ILE A 179 -3.67 -30.81 -3.28
C ILE A 179 -3.87 -31.63 -2.01
N ALA A 180 -3.63 -32.94 -2.07
CA ALA A 180 -3.57 -33.83 -0.91
C ALA A 180 -2.11 -34.07 -0.52
N MET A 181 -1.78 -33.88 0.74
CA MET A 181 -0.42 -33.92 1.30
C MET A 181 -0.41 -34.60 2.68
N GLU A 182 0.79 -34.89 3.20
CA GLU A 182 0.93 -35.48 4.53
C GLU A 182 0.33 -34.59 5.63
N LEU A 183 -0.29 -35.21 6.64
CA LEU A 183 -0.88 -34.48 7.76
C LEU A 183 0.18 -34.19 8.84
N LEU A 184 0.67 -32.96 8.87
CA LEU A 184 1.62 -32.51 9.89
C LEU A 184 0.92 -32.24 11.23
N ARG A 185 1.57 -32.64 12.31
CA ARG A 185 1.20 -32.33 13.71
C ARG A 185 2.23 -31.40 14.32
N GLY A 186 1.81 -30.29 14.93
CA GLY A 186 2.73 -29.29 15.46
C GLY A 186 2.20 -27.88 15.21
N GLU A 187 3.11 -26.95 14.92
CA GLU A 187 2.83 -25.53 14.71
C GLU A 187 3.85 -24.94 13.73
N ASP A 188 3.52 -23.84 13.07
CA ASP A 188 4.47 -23.11 12.22
C ASP A 188 5.32 -22.10 12.99
N LEU A 189 6.43 -21.69 12.38
CA LEU A 189 7.41 -20.80 13.00
C LEU A 189 6.84 -19.40 13.29
N ALA A 190 5.78 -18.94 12.61
CA ALA A 190 5.16 -17.65 12.92
C ALA A 190 4.48 -17.70 14.29
N HIS A 191 3.71 -18.77 14.56
CA HIS A 191 3.08 -18.98 15.87
C HIS A 191 4.12 -19.16 16.99
N VAL A 192 5.23 -19.84 16.70
CA VAL A 192 6.34 -20.02 17.66
C VAL A 192 7.01 -18.69 18.00
N VAL A 193 7.39 -17.89 17.01
CA VAL A 193 8.02 -16.58 17.26
C VAL A 193 7.03 -15.59 17.88
N ALA A 194 5.74 -15.64 17.53
CA ALA A 194 4.72 -14.83 18.18
C ALA A 194 4.52 -15.19 19.67
N ARG A 195 4.72 -16.45 20.06
CA ARG A 195 4.62 -16.92 21.46
C ARG A 195 5.89 -16.65 22.26
N GLU A 196 7.06 -16.99 21.73
CA GLU A 196 8.33 -16.97 22.47
C GLU A 196 9.15 -15.69 22.23
N GLY A 197 8.88 -14.95 21.15
CA GLY A 197 9.73 -13.87 20.66
C GLY A 197 11.06 -14.41 20.11
N ALA A 198 12.17 -13.71 20.42
CA ALA A 198 13.50 -14.11 20.00
C ALA A 198 13.89 -15.50 20.55
N LEU A 199 14.13 -16.45 19.64
CA LEU A 199 14.53 -17.82 19.95
C LEU A 199 16.02 -17.91 20.32
N HIS A 200 16.41 -19.00 20.96
CA HIS A 200 17.83 -19.27 21.20
C HIS A 200 18.59 -19.42 19.86
N PRO A 201 19.79 -18.83 19.68
CA PRO A 201 20.44 -18.76 18.36
C PRO A 201 20.70 -20.14 17.72
N SER A 202 21.11 -21.13 18.51
CA SER A 202 21.33 -22.50 18.01
C SER A 202 20.05 -23.18 17.51
N VAL A 203 18.87 -22.77 18.02
CA VAL A 203 17.56 -23.31 17.63
C VAL A 203 17.10 -22.62 16.34
N ALA A 204 17.15 -21.28 16.29
CA ALA A 204 16.83 -20.51 15.09
C ALA A 204 17.71 -20.92 13.88
N VAL A 205 19.02 -21.05 14.10
CA VAL A 205 19.96 -21.56 13.08
C VAL A 205 19.61 -22.98 12.68
N ARG A 206 19.33 -23.87 13.63
CA ARG A 206 19.00 -25.27 13.30
C ARG A 206 17.72 -25.37 12.46
N ILE A 207 16.71 -24.54 12.75
CA ILE A 207 15.49 -24.45 11.94
C ILE A 207 15.82 -23.96 10.52
N ALA A 208 16.65 -22.93 10.38
CA ALA A 208 17.09 -22.45 9.06
C ALA A 208 17.94 -23.47 8.29
N VAL A 209 18.82 -24.22 8.96
CA VAL A 209 19.62 -25.32 8.37
C VAL A 209 18.73 -26.43 7.82
N ASP A 210 17.75 -26.89 8.60
CA ASP A 210 16.84 -27.94 8.18
C ASP A 210 15.92 -27.43 7.04
N ALA A 211 15.47 -26.17 7.07
CA ALA A 211 14.76 -25.53 5.96
C ALA A 211 15.63 -25.38 4.69
N CYS A 212 16.92 -25.02 4.83
CA CYS A 212 17.86 -24.97 3.70
C CYS A 212 18.00 -26.33 3.01
N ARG A 213 18.00 -27.46 3.74
CA ARG A 213 18.01 -28.80 3.13
C ARG A 213 16.74 -29.08 2.32
N GLY A 214 15.59 -28.61 2.80
CA GLY A 214 14.32 -28.69 2.05
C GLY A 214 14.36 -27.88 0.75
N LEU A 215 14.80 -26.63 0.83
CA LEU A 215 14.95 -25.73 -0.33
C LEU A 215 16.03 -26.21 -1.31
N ALA A 216 17.19 -26.70 -0.83
CA ALA A 216 18.25 -27.22 -1.68
C ALA A 216 17.79 -28.44 -2.51
N ALA A 217 16.96 -29.31 -1.92
CA ALA A 217 16.34 -30.42 -2.66
C ALA A 217 15.39 -29.91 -3.76
N ALA A 218 14.58 -28.88 -3.47
CA ALA A 218 13.70 -28.24 -4.45
C ALA A 218 14.48 -27.55 -5.57
N HIS A 219 15.52 -26.79 -5.23
CA HIS A 219 16.43 -26.11 -6.15
C HIS A 219 17.11 -27.10 -7.10
N THR A 220 17.53 -28.26 -6.59
CA THR A 220 18.10 -29.37 -7.39
C THR A 220 17.07 -29.95 -8.35
N ALA A 221 15.79 -30.00 -7.97
CA ALA A 221 14.67 -30.38 -8.84
C ALA A 221 14.21 -29.25 -9.79
N GLY A 222 14.90 -28.11 -9.84
CA GLY A 222 14.55 -26.96 -10.68
C GLY A 222 13.37 -26.13 -10.17
N LEU A 223 12.98 -26.29 -8.91
CA LEU A 223 11.89 -25.56 -8.27
C LEU A 223 12.43 -24.42 -7.39
N VAL A 224 11.75 -23.27 -7.45
CA VAL A 224 11.95 -22.10 -6.58
C VAL A 224 10.64 -21.86 -5.83
N HIS A 225 10.70 -21.61 -4.52
CA HIS A 225 9.55 -21.55 -3.63
C HIS A 225 8.79 -20.22 -3.68
N ARG A 226 9.50 -19.07 -3.77
CA ARG A 226 8.94 -17.71 -3.98
C ARG A 226 7.97 -17.20 -2.88
N ASP A 227 7.91 -17.86 -1.74
CA ASP A 227 7.10 -17.45 -0.56
C ASP A 227 7.65 -18.03 0.75
N VAL A 228 8.97 -18.16 0.90
CA VAL A 228 9.55 -18.61 2.18
C VAL A 228 9.26 -17.55 3.24
N LYS A 229 8.68 -17.97 4.36
CA LYS A 229 8.28 -17.13 5.49
C LYS A 229 8.00 -18.02 6.71
N PRO A 230 7.94 -17.49 7.94
CA PRO A 230 7.76 -18.30 9.14
C PRO A 230 6.50 -19.19 9.09
N SER A 231 5.36 -18.69 8.58
CA SER A 231 4.13 -19.48 8.46
C SER A 231 4.15 -20.59 7.40
N ASN A 232 5.19 -20.63 6.55
CA ASN A 232 5.45 -21.72 5.60
C ASN A 232 6.58 -22.66 6.10
N ILE A 233 7.12 -22.46 7.31
CA ILE A 233 8.08 -23.36 7.96
C ILE A 233 7.38 -24.02 9.14
N PHE A 234 7.02 -25.29 8.99
CA PHE A 234 6.26 -26.05 9.99
C PHE A 234 7.18 -26.91 10.87
N LEU A 235 6.97 -26.89 12.18
CA LEU A 235 7.72 -27.69 13.16
C LEU A 235 6.92 -28.96 13.48
N HIS A 236 7.13 -30.01 12.69
CA HIS A 236 6.41 -31.28 12.86
C HIS A 236 6.92 -32.04 14.09
N ARG A 237 6.01 -32.45 14.98
CA ARG A 237 6.31 -33.23 16.19
C ARG A 237 6.18 -34.73 15.93
N GLU A 238 7.29 -35.44 16.09
CA GLU A 238 7.39 -36.90 16.06
C GLU A 238 7.78 -37.40 17.46
N GLY A 239 6.77 -37.55 18.33
CA GLY A 239 6.99 -37.71 19.77
C GLY A 239 7.61 -36.45 20.36
N ASP A 240 8.77 -36.58 21.00
CA ASP A 240 9.55 -35.44 21.52
C ASP A 240 10.38 -34.73 20.45
N ALA A 241 10.63 -35.38 19.31
CA ALA A 241 11.48 -34.85 18.25
C ALA A 241 10.72 -33.86 17.37
N VAL A 242 11.44 -32.90 16.80
CA VAL A 242 10.91 -31.89 15.89
C VAL A 242 11.61 -31.97 14.54
N VAL A 243 10.83 -32.25 13.50
CA VAL A 243 11.26 -32.25 12.09
C VAL A 243 10.75 -30.98 11.43
N VAL A 244 11.67 -30.15 10.93
CA VAL A 244 11.31 -28.94 10.18
C VAL A 244 10.84 -29.33 8.79
N LYS A 245 9.66 -28.85 8.39
CA LYS A 245 9.01 -29.10 7.10
C LYS A 245 8.75 -27.77 6.39
N VAL A 246 9.29 -27.61 5.18
CA VAL A 246 8.94 -26.50 4.29
C VAL A 246 7.61 -26.83 3.61
N CYS A 247 6.63 -25.95 3.77
CA CYS A 247 5.24 -26.10 3.33
C CYS A 247 4.88 -25.04 2.28
N ASP A 248 3.82 -25.31 1.49
CA ASP A 248 3.24 -24.31 0.59
C ASP A 248 4.22 -23.69 -0.43
N PHE A 249 5.00 -24.55 -1.10
CA PHE A 249 5.66 -24.23 -2.36
C PHE A 249 4.71 -23.47 -3.29
N GLY A 250 5.21 -22.41 -3.95
CA GLY A 250 4.43 -21.37 -4.63
C GLY A 250 3.59 -21.76 -5.86
N ILE A 251 3.12 -23.01 -5.94
CA ILE A 251 2.29 -23.71 -6.96
C ILE A 251 1.03 -22.91 -7.42
N VAL A 252 0.64 -21.88 -6.66
CA VAL A 252 -0.52 -21.01 -6.93
C VAL A 252 -0.12 -19.60 -7.37
N LYS A 253 1.11 -19.13 -7.11
CA LYS A 253 1.53 -17.76 -7.44
C LYS A 253 1.72 -17.55 -8.95
N ASP A 254 2.28 -18.53 -9.64
CA ASP A 254 2.60 -18.44 -11.08
C ASP A 254 1.33 -18.34 -11.96
N LEU A 255 0.16 -18.69 -11.39
CA LEU A 255 -1.17 -18.54 -11.99
C LEU A 255 -1.64 -17.08 -12.09
N VAL A 256 -1.13 -16.25 -11.18
CA VAL A 256 -1.59 -14.88 -11.00
C VAL A 256 -0.53 -13.89 -11.49
N LEU A 257 0.75 -14.22 -11.31
CA LEU A 257 1.90 -13.40 -11.72
C LEU A 257 2.15 -13.36 -13.24
N THR A 258 1.47 -14.21 -14.03
CA THR A 258 1.64 -14.25 -15.49
C THR A 258 0.46 -13.67 -16.29
N GLN A 259 -0.53 -13.07 -15.62
CA GLN A 259 -1.64 -12.38 -16.29
C GLN A 259 -1.72 -10.92 -15.85
N SER A 260 -1.13 -10.04 -16.67
CA SER A 260 -1.05 -8.58 -16.55
C SER A 260 -0.11 -8.03 -15.46
N GLU A 261 0.29 -6.78 -15.65
CA GLU A 261 1.47 -6.10 -15.07
C GLU A 261 1.39 -5.73 -13.56
N THR A 262 1.10 -6.66 -12.65
CA THR A 262 1.09 -6.33 -11.20
C THR A 262 1.35 -7.51 -10.26
N LEU A 263 2.12 -7.25 -9.20
CA LEU A 263 2.23 -8.07 -7.98
C LEU A 263 1.03 -7.92 -7.02
N LEU A 264 0.09 -7.03 -7.36
CA LEU A 264 -1.24 -6.92 -6.76
C LEU A 264 -2.23 -7.72 -7.61
N THR A 265 -3.10 -8.49 -6.97
CA THR A 265 -4.32 -8.96 -7.63
C THR A 265 -5.22 -7.78 -8.02
N ARG A 266 -6.18 -8.00 -8.93
CA ARG A 266 -7.32 -7.08 -9.15
C ARG A 266 -8.05 -6.68 -7.87
N THR A 267 -7.91 -7.47 -6.80
CA THR A 267 -8.55 -7.25 -5.51
C THR A 267 -7.74 -6.41 -4.52
N GLY A 268 -6.58 -5.86 -4.93
CA GLY A 268 -5.69 -5.07 -4.06
C GLY A 268 -4.86 -5.90 -3.06
N ALA A 269 -5.02 -7.22 -3.07
CA ALA A 269 -4.25 -8.11 -2.21
C ALA A 269 -2.87 -8.38 -2.83
N LEU A 270 -1.81 -8.16 -2.06
CA LEU A 270 -0.46 -8.56 -2.46
C LEU A 270 -0.33 -10.09 -2.40
N ILE A 271 0.37 -10.68 -3.37
CA ILE A 271 0.55 -12.13 -3.45
C ILE A 271 1.72 -12.58 -2.58
N GLY A 272 1.48 -12.61 -1.26
CA GLY A 272 2.43 -13.06 -0.24
C GLY A 272 2.47 -12.14 0.97
N SER A 273 3.41 -12.40 1.87
CA SER A 273 3.66 -11.56 3.05
C SER A 273 4.80 -10.59 2.71
N PRO A 274 4.54 -9.27 2.49
CA PRO A 274 5.55 -8.35 1.96
C PRO A 274 6.84 -8.28 2.78
N GLY A 275 6.75 -8.48 4.10
CA GLY A 275 7.90 -8.52 5.02
C GLY A 275 8.87 -9.69 4.88
N TYR A 276 8.79 -10.51 3.82
CA TYR A 276 9.78 -11.54 3.46
C TYR A 276 10.10 -11.54 1.94
N MET A 277 9.50 -10.63 1.17
CA MET A 277 9.68 -10.56 -0.29
C MET A 277 11.08 -10.03 -0.63
N SER A 278 11.72 -10.59 -1.66
CA SER A 278 13.00 -10.08 -2.16
C SER A 278 12.82 -8.87 -3.09
N PRO A 279 13.82 -7.97 -3.21
CA PRO A 279 13.73 -6.80 -4.09
C PRO A 279 13.44 -7.17 -5.55
N GLU A 280 14.09 -8.21 -6.08
CA GLU A 280 13.83 -8.69 -7.45
C GLU A 280 12.42 -9.26 -7.62
N GLN A 281 11.89 -9.99 -6.61
CA GLN A 281 10.50 -10.45 -6.64
C GLN A 281 9.50 -9.30 -6.52
N ALA A 282 9.87 -8.19 -5.87
CA ALA A 282 9.08 -6.97 -5.76
C ALA A 282 9.15 -6.07 -7.02
N HIS A 283 10.21 -6.21 -7.83
CA HIS A 283 10.44 -5.44 -9.06
C HIS A 283 9.85 -6.15 -10.29
N ASP A 284 10.27 -7.39 -10.55
CA ASP A 284 9.81 -8.21 -11.66
C ASP A 284 9.84 -9.71 -11.28
N SER A 285 8.66 -10.25 -11.01
CA SER A 285 8.49 -11.66 -10.64
C SER A 285 8.85 -12.67 -11.76
N SER A 286 9.07 -12.22 -13.00
CA SER A 286 9.41 -13.10 -14.13
C SER A 286 10.89 -13.48 -14.19
N VAL A 287 11.77 -12.72 -13.53
CA VAL A 287 13.24 -12.92 -13.53
C VAL A 287 13.81 -13.50 -12.22
N VAL A 288 12.94 -14.01 -11.34
CA VAL A 288 13.35 -14.57 -10.03
C VAL A 288 14.01 -15.94 -10.15
N ASP A 289 15.09 -16.14 -9.38
CA ASP A 289 15.84 -17.40 -9.29
C ASP A 289 15.91 -17.93 -7.83
N GLN A 290 16.76 -18.93 -7.60
CA GLN A 290 16.97 -19.58 -6.31
C GLN A 290 17.45 -18.63 -5.18
N ARG A 291 17.96 -17.44 -5.52
CA ARG A 291 18.47 -16.43 -4.57
C ARG A 291 17.34 -15.63 -3.92
N THR A 292 16.13 -15.69 -4.50
CA THR A 292 14.90 -15.20 -3.88
C THR A 292 14.60 -15.99 -2.59
N ASP A 293 14.68 -17.32 -2.64
CA ASP A 293 14.42 -18.17 -1.47
C ASP A 293 15.49 -18.00 -0.39
N VAL A 294 16.74 -17.75 -0.78
CA VAL A 294 17.85 -17.41 0.14
C VAL A 294 17.54 -16.12 0.91
N TRP A 295 17.08 -15.07 0.23
CA TRP A 295 16.68 -13.81 0.87
C TRP A 295 15.53 -14.03 1.85
N SER A 296 14.47 -14.70 1.39
CA SER A 296 13.25 -14.91 2.17
C SER A 296 13.49 -15.80 3.41
N LEU A 297 14.37 -16.80 3.31
CA LEU A 297 14.84 -17.56 4.47
C LEU A 297 15.77 -16.73 5.37
N GLY A 298 16.62 -15.86 4.80
CA GLY A 298 17.42 -14.89 5.56
C GLY A 298 16.57 -13.94 6.40
N ALA A 299 15.46 -13.44 5.86
CA ALA A 299 14.49 -12.61 6.57
C ALA A 299 13.77 -13.39 7.68
N THR A 300 13.42 -14.65 7.42
CA THR A 300 12.82 -15.56 8.39
C THR A 300 13.77 -15.88 9.55
N LEU A 301 15.07 -16.08 9.26
CA LEU A 301 16.10 -16.29 10.28
C LEU A 301 16.39 -15.00 11.08
N TYR A 302 16.40 -13.83 10.44
CA TYR A 302 16.50 -12.54 11.12
C TYR A 302 15.39 -12.39 12.18
N GLU A 303 14.15 -12.68 11.80
CA GLU A 303 13.01 -12.60 12.71
C GLU A 303 13.13 -13.63 13.85
N ALA A 304 13.48 -14.89 13.56
CA ALA A 304 13.64 -15.91 14.59
C ALA A 304 14.74 -15.55 15.63
N LEU A 305 15.79 -14.82 15.22
CA LEU A 305 16.88 -14.36 16.09
C LEU A 305 16.57 -13.08 16.90
N THR A 306 15.69 -12.22 16.38
CA THR A 306 15.40 -10.89 16.97
C THR A 306 14.01 -10.78 17.62
N GLY A 307 13.08 -11.67 17.24
CA GLY A 307 11.66 -11.61 17.59
C GLY A 307 10.83 -10.65 16.72
N THR A 308 11.43 -10.03 15.69
CA THR A 308 10.74 -9.03 14.83
C THR A 308 11.23 -9.10 13.38
N ALA A 309 10.31 -9.13 12.41
CA ALA A 309 10.66 -9.09 10.99
C ALA A 309 11.53 -7.87 10.60
N PRO A 310 12.42 -7.97 9.59
CA PRO A 310 13.36 -6.91 9.22
C PRO A 310 12.72 -5.54 8.89
N TRP A 311 11.47 -5.55 8.45
CA TRP A 311 10.70 -4.37 8.04
C TRP A 311 9.49 -4.09 8.96
N ALA A 312 9.49 -4.59 10.20
CA ALA A 312 8.38 -4.42 11.15
C ALA A 312 8.07 -2.96 11.52
N SER A 313 8.97 -2.02 11.22
CA SER A 313 8.75 -0.57 11.38
C SER A 313 7.95 0.07 10.25
N CYS A 314 7.83 -0.59 9.09
CA CYS A 314 7.02 -0.13 7.96
C CYS A 314 5.54 -0.38 8.25
N LYS A 315 4.73 0.68 8.13
CA LYS A 315 3.30 0.69 8.45
C LYS A 315 2.42 0.41 7.23
N THR A 316 2.94 0.59 6.02
CA THR A 316 2.23 0.34 4.76
C THR A 316 3.01 -0.63 3.86
N ILE A 317 2.30 -1.28 2.94
CA ILE A 317 2.93 -2.14 1.92
C ILE A 317 3.84 -1.31 0.99
N GLY A 318 3.43 -0.07 0.68
CA GLY A 318 4.26 0.88 -0.07
C GLY A 318 5.58 1.20 0.64
N GLU A 319 5.55 1.40 1.97
CA GLU A 319 6.78 1.58 2.77
C GLU A 319 7.66 0.34 2.76
N VAL A 320 7.11 -0.88 2.82
CA VAL A 320 7.92 -2.12 2.71
C VAL A 320 8.57 -2.20 1.32
N LEU A 321 7.79 -2.07 0.24
CA LEU A 321 8.28 -2.11 -1.14
C LEU A 321 9.36 -1.04 -1.41
N LEU A 322 9.17 0.17 -0.88
CA LEU A 322 10.15 1.25 -0.93
C LEU A 322 11.41 0.91 -0.14
N THR A 323 11.26 0.43 1.10
CA THR A 323 12.38 0.14 2.01
C THR A 323 13.24 -1.00 1.47
N LEU A 324 12.63 -2.04 0.88
CA LEU A 324 13.32 -3.14 0.17
C LEU A 324 14.30 -2.65 -0.91
N HIS A 325 13.98 -1.54 -1.58
CA HIS A 325 14.81 -0.97 -2.64
C HIS A 325 15.77 0.14 -2.17
N THR A 326 15.48 0.82 -1.05
CA THR A 326 16.17 2.07 -0.66
C THR A 326 16.99 2.01 0.62
N ARG A 327 16.78 1.01 1.48
CA ARG A 327 17.51 0.86 2.75
C ARG A 327 18.06 -0.55 2.90
N ASP A 328 19.15 -0.68 3.64
CA ASP A 328 19.68 -1.99 4.03
C ASP A 328 18.94 -2.44 5.29
N VAL A 329 18.94 -3.75 5.55
CA VAL A 329 18.33 -4.30 6.77
C VAL A 329 19.12 -3.82 8.00
N SER A 330 18.41 -3.36 9.04
CA SER A 330 19.00 -2.95 10.33
C SER A 330 19.88 -4.05 10.90
N ALA A 331 20.91 -3.72 11.69
CA ALA A 331 21.82 -4.76 12.15
C ALA A 331 21.09 -5.72 13.11
N VAL A 332 21.28 -7.03 12.93
CA VAL A 332 20.74 -8.06 13.86
C VAL A 332 21.09 -7.70 15.31
N GLN A 333 22.32 -7.21 15.54
CA GLN A 333 22.80 -6.78 16.86
C GLN A 333 22.07 -5.55 17.44
N ASP A 334 21.37 -4.74 16.65
CA ASP A 334 20.60 -3.57 17.14
C ASP A 334 19.43 -4.02 18.01
N SER A 335 18.81 -5.16 17.66
CA SER A 335 17.69 -5.77 18.42
C SER A 335 18.10 -7.01 19.22
N ALA A 336 19.18 -7.69 18.82
CA ALA A 336 19.70 -8.89 19.46
C ALA A 336 21.23 -8.81 19.72
N PRO A 337 21.70 -7.99 20.70
CA PRO A 337 23.13 -7.81 21.02
C PRO A 337 23.87 -9.05 21.56
N TRP A 338 23.19 -10.19 21.67
CA TRP A 338 23.75 -11.49 22.05
C TRP A 338 24.13 -12.35 20.83
N ILE A 339 23.75 -11.95 19.61
CA ILE A 339 24.15 -12.63 18.38
C ILE A 339 25.59 -12.27 18.04
N GLU A 340 26.41 -13.30 17.75
CA GLU A 340 27.80 -13.09 17.36
C GLU A 340 27.93 -12.53 15.94
N ASP A 341 28.94 -11.67 15.74
CA ASP A 341 29.21 -11.00 14.44
C ASP A 341 29.35 -11.97 13.26
N ARG A 342 29.80 -13.21 13.51
CA ARG A 342 29.96 -14.22 12.47
C ARG A 342 28.59 -14.68 11.93
N LEU A 343 27.64 -14.96 12.81
CA LEU A 343 26.27 -15.34 12.43
C LEU A 343 25.53 -14.14 11.82
N ALA A 344 25.66 -12.95 12.40
CA ALA A 344 25.04 -11.75 11.86
C ALA A 344 25.50 -11.44 10.42
N LYS A 345 26.79 -11.64 10.10
CA LYS A 345 27.32 -11.49 8.73
C LYS A 345 26.73 -12.50 7.75
N VAL A 346 26.45 -13.73 8.20
CA VAL A 346 25.80 -14.77 7.37
C VAL A 346 24.36 -14.38 7.05
N VAL A 347 23.59 -13.91 8.05
CA VAL A 347 22.22 -13.39 7.85
C VAL A 347 22.22 -12.19 6.89
N HIS A 348 23.11 -11.22 7.10
CA HIS A 348 23.20 -10.02 6.26
C HIS A 348 23.65 -10.29 4.83
N ARG A 349 24.49 -11.31 4.59
CA ARG A 349 24.83 -11.72 3.20
C ARG A 349 23.63 -12.33 2.49
N ALA A 350 22.77 -13.09 3.18
CA ALA A 350 21.51 -13.57 2.59
C ALA A 350 20.54 -12.41 2.28
N LEU A 351 20.59 -11.32 3.08
CA LEU A 351 19.80 -10.10 2.95
C LEU A 351 20.49 -8.96 2.16
N ALA A 352 21.49 -9.28 1.32
CA ALA A 352 22.09 -8.30 0.42
C ALA A 352 21.12 -7.94 -0.72
N ARG A 353 20.84 -6.65 -0.96
CA ARG A 353 19.85 -6.21 -1.97
C ARG A 353 20.14 -6.79 -3.36
N ASP A 354 21.38 -6.66 -3.84
CA ASP A 354 21.85 -7.27 -5.07
C ASP A 354 21.88 -8.81 -4.95
N PRO A 355 21.11 -9.55 -5.78
CA PRO A 355 21.14 -11.01 -5.78
C PRO A 355 22.53 -11.61 -6.04
N ALA A 356 23.40 -10.95 -6.82
CA ALA A 356 24.75 -11.44 -7.10
C ALA A 356 25.68 -11.36 -5.87
N SER A 357 25.33 -10.57 -4.86
CA SER A 357 26.06 -10.45 -3.60
C SER A 357 25.62 -11.48 -2.53
N ARG A 358 24.54 -12.24 -2.77
CA ARG A 358 24.01 -13.27 -1.84
C ARG A 358 24.78 -14.60 -1.94
N TYR A 359 24.27 -15.61 -1.25
CA TYR A 359 24.56 -17.02 -1.55
C TYR A 359 23.84 -17.41 -2.84
N ALA A 360 24.48 -18.20 -3.70
CA ALA A 360 23.96 -18.52 -5.02
C ALA A 360 22.69 -19.40 -4.99
N ASN A 361 22.51 -20.18 -3.92
CA ASN A 361 21.37 -21.07 -3.67
C ASN A 361 21.31 -21.47 -2.18
N ALA A 362 20.29 -22.25 -1.81
CA ALA A 362 20.10 -22.74 -0.45
C ALA A 362 21.19 -23.71 0.07
N ALA A 363 21.98 -24.36 -0.82
CA ALA A 363 23.07 -25.22 -0.41
C ALA A 363 24.32 -24.42 0.02
N GLU A 364 24.68 -23.35 -0.70
CA GLU A 364 25.76 -22.44 -0.25
C GLU A 364 25.35 -21.71 1.06
N PHE A 365 24.06 -21.41 1.24
CA PHE A 365 23.56 -20.84 2.49
C PHE A 365 23.54 -21.85 3.65
N LEU A 366 23.27 -23.13 3.37
CA LEU A 366 23.41 -24.24 4.32
C LEU A 366 24.85 -24.34 4.84
N GLU A 367 25.84 -24.44 3.95
CA GLU A 367 27.27 -24.52 4.31
C GLU A 367 27.70 -23.34 5.22
N ALA A 368 27.17 -22.14 4.96
CA ALA A 368 27.43 -20.96 5.77
C ALA A 368 26.78 -21.00 7.17
N LEU A 369 25.71 -21.76 7.37
CA LEU A 369 24.98 -21.89 8.63
C LEU A 369 25.40 -23.11 9.47
N GLU A 370 25.91 -24.17 8.85
CA GLU A 370 26.24 -25.44 9.54
C GLU A 370 27.21 -25.27 10.71
N GLY A 371 28.17 -24.35 10.60
CA GLY A 371 29.14 -24.03 11.68
C GLY A 371 28.53 -23.42 12.95
N PHE A 372 27.25 -23.02 12.92
CA PHE A 372 26.51 -22.42 14.04
C PHE A 372 25.40 -23.34 14.58
N ALA A 373 25.12 -24.46 13.91
CA ALA A 373 24.02 -25.35 14.26
C ALA A 373 24.38 -26.33 15.39
N SER A 374 23.40 -26.67 16.22
CA SER A 374 23.56 -27.80 17.14
C SER A 374 23.59 -29.13 16.34
N PRO A 375 24.54 -30.05 16.63
CA PRO A 375 24.51 -31.40 16.07
C PRO A 375 23.37 -32.25 16.66
N VAL A 376 22.79 -31.82 17.79
CA VAL A 376 21.64 -32.49 18.42
C VAL A 376 20.36 -32.18 17.62
N PRO A 377 19.51 -33.19 17.30
CA PRO A 377 18.20 -32.95 16.71
C PRO A 377 17.32 -32.08 17.62
N LEU A 378 16.46 -31.25 17.02
CA LEU A 378 15.52 -30.43 17.77
C LEU A 378 14.53 -31.30 18.55
N ARG A 379 14.32 -30.97 19.82
CA ARG A 379 13.21 -31.47 20.64
C ARG A 379 12.21 -30.36 20.89
N VAL A 380 10.98 -30.72 21.24
CA VAL A 380 9.93 -29.77 21.65
C VAL A 380 10.41 -28.89 22.82
N GLU A 381 11.21 -29.44 23.73
CA GLU A 381 11.78 -28.72 24.87
C GLU A 381 12.86 -27.70 24.52
N ASP A 382 13.46 -27.75 23.32
CA ASP A 382 14.47 -26.79 22.89
C ASP A 382 13.83 -25.50 22.35
N ILE A 383 12.55 -25.56 21.95
CA ILE A 383 11.77 -24.41 21.44
C ILE A 383 11.35 -23.54 22.63
N LYS A 384 12.31 -22.74 23.12
CA LYS A 384 12.17 -21.84 24.25
C LYS A 384 12.71 -20.45 23.91
N PRO A 385 12.21 -19.39 24.58
CA PRO A 385 12.70 -18.04 24.37
C PRO A 385 14.14 -17.93 24.90
N ILE A 386 14.94 -17.02 24.35
CA ILE A 386 16.28 -16.79 24.90
C ILE A 386 16.21 -16.35 26.38
N ALA A 387 17.02 -16.99 27.22
CA ALA A 387 17.04 -16.75 28.66
C ALA A 387 17.32 -15.26 29.00
N PRO A 388 16.63 -14.67 30.01
CA PRO A 388 16.82 -13.27 30.40
C PRO A 388 18.29 -12.91 30.75
N GLU A 389 19.03 -13.88 31.29
CA GLU A 389 20.44 -13.76 31.66
C GLU A 389 21.35 -13.47 30.45
N LEU A 390 21.08 -14.11 29.30
CA LEU A 390 21.81 -13.85 28.04
C LEU A 390 21.47 -12.47 27.48
N ARG A 391 20.22 -12.00 27.64
CA ARG A 391 19.84 -10.61 27.29
C ARG A 391 20.57 -9.59 28.17
N GLY A 392 20.76 -9.88 29.46
CA GLY A 392 21.47 -9.00 30.41
C GLY A 392 23.01 -9.01 30.26
N ALA A 393 23.62 -10.13 29.90
CA ALA A 393 25.07 -10.29 29.85
C ALA A 393 25.77 -9.38 28.82
N SER A 394 25.11 -9.07 27.68
CA SER A 394 25.65 -8.11 26.71
C SER A 394 25.58 -6.66 27.19
N VAL A 395 24.52 -6.28 27.93
CA VAL A 395 24.38 -4.91 28.49
C VAL A 395 25.46 -4.61 29.52
N ALA A 396 25.87 -5.61 30.32
CA ALA A 396 26.96 -5.48 31.28
C ALA A 396 28.32 -5.19 30.62
N ARG A 397 28.60 -5.71 29.41
CA ARG A 397 29.85 -5.40 28.67
C ARG A 397 29.87 -3.97 28.12
N ILE A 398 28.73 -3.45 27.69
CA ILE A 398 28.61 -2.08 27.17
C ILE A 398 28.82 -1.07 28.30
N ASN A 399 28.20 -1.29 29.47
CA ASN A 399 28.34 -0.40 30.63
C ASN A 399 29.70 -0.55 31.36
N GLY A 400 30.35 -1.72 31.25
CA GLY A 400 31.67 -1.97 31.87
C GLY A 400 32.80 -1.10 31.32
N ALA A 401 32.66 -0.53 30.12
CA ALA A 401 33.64 0.40 29.54
C ALA A 401 33.52 1.84 30.09
N ALA A 402 32.42 2.18 30.78
CA ALA A 402 32.13 3.54 31.25
C ALA A 402 32.40 3.78 32.75
N LEU A 403 32.68 2.72 33.52
CA LEU A 403 32.88 2.79 34.98
C LEU A 403 34.25 2.25 35.39
N GLY A 404 35.30 2.96 34.98
CA GLY A 404 36.67 2.59 35.27
C GLY A 404 37.63 3.78 35.28
N LEU A 405 37.42 4.74 36.20
CA LEU A 405 38.45 5.62 36.79
C LEU A 405 37.85 6.63 37.79
N THR A 406 37.65 6.20 39.04
CA THR A 406 37.58 7.12 40.18
C THR A 406 38.57 6.72 41.27
N SER A 407 39.69 7.45 41.27
CA SER A 407 40.22 8.14 42.44
C SER A 407 40.57 7.32 43.69
N THR A 408 41.85 6.98 43.81
CA THR A 408 42.56 7.18 45.07
C THR A 408 43.62 8.28 44.89
N ALA A 409 43.55 9.27 45.77
CA ALA A 409 44.62 10.25 46.01
C ALA A 409 45.82 9.54 46.71
N LEU A 410 47.00 10.13 46.89
CA LEU A 410 47.43 11.53 46.86
C LEU A 410 48.95 11.55 46.63
N ASP A 411 49.48 12.61 46.00
CA ASP A 411 50.54 13.50 46.51
C ASP A 411 51.66 13.92 45.53
N SER A 412 52.04 15.21 45.65
CA SER A 412 53.14 15.94 45.01
C SER A 412 53.17 16.09 43.47
N ALA A 413 53.37 17.27 42.87
CA ALA A 413 53.38 18.64 43.37
C ALA A 413 53.30 19.65 42.19
N VAL A 414 53.21 20.95 42.51
CA VAL A 414 53.42 22.13 41.63
C VAL A 414 52.25 22.58 40.72
N ARG A 415 51.72 23.75 41.11
CA ARG A 415 50.93 24.75 40.38
C ARG A 415 51.48 26.13 40.81
N PRO A 416 51.13 27.28 40.20
CA PRO A 416 50.65 27.56 38.83
C PRO A 416 51.34 28.82 38.21
N THR A 417 50.64 29.52 37.28
CA THR A 417 50.85 30.91 36.77
C THR A 417 51.60 31.06 35.41
N PRO A 418 51.60 32.23 34.72
CA PRO A 418 50.65 32.43 33.61
C PRO A 418 51.26 33.02 32.30
N ILE A 419 50.36 33.41 31.37
CA ILE A 419 50.57 33.94 30.01
C ILE A 419 51.62 35.07 29.88
N GLN A 420 52.57 34.99 28.91
CA GLN A 420 52.82 36.06 27.90
C GLN A 420 53.89 35.79 26.79
N ARG A 421 53.46 35.97 25.53
CA ARG A 421 54.09 36.66 24.35
C ARG A 421 55.55 36.41 23.85
N LYS A 422 55.64 36.33 22.49
CA LYS A 422 56.80 36.49 21.56
C LYS A 422 57.73 35.24 21.44
N SER A 423 58.38 34.92 20.31
CA SER A 423 58.60 35.64 19.02
C SER A 423 58.72 34.73 17.79
N ARG A 424 58.54 35.31 16.58
CA ARG A 424 58.87 34.74 15.25
C ARG A 424 60.29 34.13 15.22
N ARG A 425 60.47 32.86 14.76
CA ARG A 425 61.72 32.42 14.06
C ARG A 425 61.78 31.02 13.38
N TRP A 426 60.68 30.34 13.02
CA TRP A 426 60.74 28.99 12.42
C TRP A 426 60.04 28.77 11.05
N LEU A 427 59.52 29.82 10.42
CA LEU A 427 58.76 29.72 9.15
C LEU A 427 59.62 29.84 7.87
N ALA A 428 60.93 29.57 7.96
CA ALA A 428 61.88 29.68 6.84
C ALA A 428 62.47 28.33 6.37
N GLY A 429 62.26 27.23 7.11
CA GLY A 429 62.83 25.92 6.75
C GLY A 429 61.97 25.09 5.77
N ALA A 430 60.64 25.21 5.85
CA ALA A 430 59.73 24.30 5.14
C ALA A 430 59.56 24.57 3.64
N LEU A 431 59.84 25.80 3.17
CA LEU A 431 59.67 26.18 1.76
C LEU A 431 60.83 25.78 0.85
N ALA A 432 61.99 25.39 1.39
CA ALA A 432 63.17 25.00 0.61
C ALA A 432 63.10 23.54 0.10
N LEU A 433 62.37 22.65 0.78
CA LEU A 433 62.30 21.22 0.43
C LEU A 433 61.30 20.90 -0.69
N LEU A 434 60.26 21.72 -0.87
CA LEU A 434 59.27 21.52 -1.94
C LEU A 434 59.77 21.99 -3.33
N ALA A 435 60.74 22.90 -3.38
CA ALA A 435 61.31 23.39 -4.64
C ALA A 435 62.30 22.40 -5.31
N LEU A 436 62.92 21.49 -4.54
CA LEU A 436 63.90 20.52 -5.05
C LEU A 436 63.27 19.24 -5.60
N GLY A 437 62.08 18.85 -5.13
CA GLY A 437 61.36 17.68 -5.66
C GLY A 437 60.79 17.87 -7.07
N GLY A 438 60.36 19.09 -7.42
CA GLY A 438 59.71 19.38 -8.70
C GLY A 438 60.63 19.35 -9.93
N VAL A 439 61.93 19.53 -9.76
CA VAL A 439 62.90 19.62 -10.88
C VAL A 439 63.39 18.24 -11.35
N ALA A 440 63.27 17.20 -10.51
CA ALA A 440 63.77 15.86 -10.83
C ALA A 440 62.87 15.07 -11.81
N LEU A 441 61.55 15.28 -11.80
CA LEU A 441 60.61 14.53 -12.66
C LEU A 441 60.49 15.07 -14.09
N TRP A 442 60.94 16.30 -14.38
CA TRP A 442 60.79 16.92 -15.70
C TRP A 442 61.90 16.53 -16.70
N ARG A 443 62.92 15.77 -16.27
CA ARG A 443 64.08 15.39 -17.12
C ARG A 443 64.11 13.94 -17.61
N ILE A 444 63.08 13.13 -17.37
CA ILE A 444 63.02 11.73 -17.84
C ILE A 444 61.72 11.45 -18.59
N ARG A 445 61.62 11.97 -19.82
CA ARG A 445 60.97 11.32 -20.98
C ARG A 445 61.33 12.08 -22.26
N GLY A 446 61.97 11.39 -23.20
CA GLY A 446 62.52 11.99 -24.42
C GLY A 446 61.48 12.28 -25.51
N ALA A 447 61.87 13.13 -26.46
CA ALA A 447 61.05 13.51 -27.60
C ALA A 447 61.01 12.43 -28.71
N PRO A 448 59.88 12.24 -29.40
CA PRO A 448 59.82 11.66 -30.74
C PRO A 448 59.91 12.76 -31.82
N GLY A 449 60.61 12.47 -32.92
CA GLY A 449 60.65 13.32 -34.11
C GLY A 449 59.40 13.22 -34.99
N PRO A 450 59.32 14.01 -36.09
CA PRO A 450 58.09 14.20 -36.85
C PRO A 450 57.81 13.07 -37.86
N ASN A 451 56.54 12.71 -38.02
CA ASN A 451 55.99 12.14 -39.25
C ASN A 451 54.49 12.51 -39.38
N PRO A 452 53.91 12.48 -40.60
CA PRO A 452 52.82 13.40 -40.95
C PRO A 452 51.41 12.76 -40.96
N SER A 453 50.46 13.50 -41.54
CA SER A 453 49.05 13.12 -41.84
C SER A 453 48.10 12.99 -40.63
N LEU A 454 47.63 14.16 -40.18
CA LEU A 454 46.20 14.48 -40.10
C LEU A 454 45.22 13.30 -40.31
N HIS A 455 44.81 12.66 -39.21
CA HIS A 455 43.38 12.42 -39.04
C HIS A 455 42.81 13.58 -38.24
N SER A 456 42.01 14.39 -38.93
CA SER A 456 41.13 15.36 -38.31
C SER A 456 40.27 14.64 -37.28
N THR A 457 40.47 14.95 -36.00
CA THR A 457 39.39 14.78 -35.03
C THR A 457 38.30 15.76 -35.44
N SER A 458 37.38 15.27 -36.27
CA SER A 458 36.15 15.98 -36.61
C SER A 458 35.53 16.45 -35.30
N ALA A 459 35.45 17.77 -35.11
CA ALA A 459 34.60 18.31 -34.07
C ALA A 459 33.19 17.80 -34.39
N VAL A 460 32.61 17.00 -33.48
CA VAL A 460 31.21 16.58 -33.60
C VAL A 460 30.39 17.86 -33.79
N PRO A 461 29.65 18.01 -34.91
CA PRO A 461 28.84 19.21 -35.11
C PRO A 461 27.85 19.28 -33.96
N ARG A 462 27.93 20.31 -33.12
CA ARG A 462 26.86 20.60 -32.16
C ARG A 462 25.64 20.92 -33.00
N CYS A 463 24.60 20.09 -32.88
CA CYS A 463 23.34 20.42 -33.50
C CYS A 463 22.77 21.73 -32.93
N THR A 464 22.06 22.46 -33.78
CA THR A 464 21.12 23.52 -33.40
C THR A 464 19.69 23.03 -33.62
N GLN A 465 18.69 23.69 -33.03
CA GLN A 465 17.27 23.36 -33.25
C GLN A 465 16.91 23.50 -34.73
N GLU A 466 17.44 24.55 -35.39
CA GLU A 466 17.30 24.77 -36.83
C GLU A 466 17.89 23.61 -37.66
N SER A 467 19.09 23.12 -37.30
CA SER A 467 19.72 22.00 -38.00
C SER A 467 18.96 20.68 -37.80
N CYS A 468 18.44 20.42 -36.58
CA CYS A 468 17.66 19.22 -36.30
C CYS A 468 16.30 19.26 -37.00
N THR A 469 15.61 20.39 -36.96
CA THR A 469 14.30 20.58 -37.60
C THR A 469 14.43 20.46 -39.12
N SER A 470 15.52 20.99 -39.70
CA SER A 470 15.83 20.82 -41.12
C SER A 470 16.13 19.36 -41.49
N ALA A 471 16.90 18.65 -40.66
CA ALA A 471 17.23 17.24 -40.86
C ALA A 471 16.00 16.31 -40.72
N ALA A 472 15.05 16.67 -39.85
CA ALA A 472 13.79 15.95 -39.64
C ALA A 472 12.68 16.31 -40.65
N GLY A 473 13.04 16.95 -41.78
CA GLY A 473 12.08 17.29 -42.84
C GLY A 473 11.05 18.36 -42.47
N GLY A 474 11.39 19.25 -41.53
CA GLY A 474 10.53 20.33 -41.05
C GLY A 474 9.76 20.00 -39.77
N LYS A 475 9.85 18.78 -39.24
CA LYS A 475 9.30 18.44 -37.91
C LYS A 475 10.09 19.15 -36.81
N VAL A 476 9.40 19.78 -35.86
CA VAL A 476 10.02 20.50 -34.74
C VAL A 476 10.92 19.56 -33.94
N SER A 477 12.22 19.82 -33.97
CA SER A 477 13.24 18.93 -33.40
C SER A 477 14.31 19.72 -32.68
N ARG A 478 14.72 19.26 -31.49
CA ARG A 478 15.69 19.93 -30.62
C ARG A 478 17.00 19.15 -30.55
N CYS A 479 18.11 19.88 -30.38
CA CYS A 479 19.38 19.28 -30.03
C CYS A 479 19.41 18.98 -28.52
N SER A 480 19.59 17.71 -28.15
CA SER A 480 19.69 17.25 -26.77
C SER A 480 21.05 17.59 -26.12
N ALA A 481 21.18 17.34 -24.82
CA ALA A 481 22.42 17.60 -24.08
C ALA A 481 23.62 16.75 -24.55
N ASP A 482 23.37 15.56 -25.09
CA ASP A 482 24.35 14.66 -25.73
C ASP A 482 24.55 14.95 -27.23
N ALA A 483 24.04 16.09 -27.72
CA ALA A 483 24.13 16.54 -29.11
C ALA A 483 23.49 15.59 -30.14
N THR A 484 22.37 14.96 -29.77
CA THR A 484 21.52 14.21 -30.72
C THR A 484 20.28 15.02 -31.09
N CYS A 485 19.73 14.80 -32.28
CA CYS A 485 18.49 15.45 -32.70
C CYS A 485 17.29 14.62 -32.25
N VAL A 486 16.40 15.26 -31.49
CA VAL A 486 15.19 14.65 -30.93
C VAL A 486 13.99 15.36 -31.55
N GLU A 487 13.20 14.65 -32.36
CA GLU A 487 11.87 15.12 -32.77
C GLU A 487 11.02 15.31 -31.50
N LEU A 488 10.34 16.45 -31.36
CA LEU A 488 9.55 16.71 -30.15
C LEU A 488 8.17 16.02 -30.19
N GLU A 489 7.66 15.73 -31.38
CA GLU A 489 6.38 15.05 -31.62
C GLU A 489 6.58 13.60 -32.09
N ASN A 490 5.68 12.70 -31.69
CA ASN A 490 5.62 11.30 -32.11
C ASN A 490 4.17 10.77 -31.96
N ASP A 491 3.92 9.48 -32.16
CA ASP A 491 2.56 8.90 -32.11
C ASP A 491 1.83 9.06 -30.75
N ALA A 492 2.59 9.25 -29.67
CA ALA A 492 2.11 9.49 -28.31
C ALA A 492 2.21 10.97 -27.88
N CYS A 493 3.18 11.74 -28.39
CA CYS A 493 3.54 13.08 -27.92
C CYS A 493 3.31 14.17 -28.96
N THR A 494 2.76 15.31 -28.53
CA THR A 494 2.35 16.43 -29.40
C THR A 494 2.66 17.78 -28.74
N ILE A 495 2.93 18.81 -29.54
CA ILE A 495 3.25 20.15 -29.04
C ILE A 495 1.97 20.98 -28.83
N ILE A 496 1.88 21.63 -27.67
CA ILE A 496 0.93 22.72 -27.40
C ILE A 496 1.72 24.04 -27.39
N ALA A 497 1.92 24.60 -28.58
CA ALA A 497 2.61 25.87 -28.81
C ALA A 497 2.27 26.42 -30.22
N ASP A 498 2.40 27.73 -30.40
CA ASP A 498 2.38 28.38 -31.71
C ASP A 498 3.72 28.22 -32.46
N GLU A 499 3.72 28.47 -33.78
CA GLU A 499 4.91 28.29 -34.63
C GLU A 499 6.08 29.21 -34.24
N ALA A 500 5.81 30.40 -33.70
CA ALA A 500 6.86 31.28 -33.20
C ALA A 500 7.56 30.68 -31.96
N THR A 501 6.78 30.12 -31.03
CA THR A 501 7.30 29.37 -29.86
C THR A 501 8.03 28.09 -30.27
N LYS A 502 7.55 27.37 -31.29
CA LYS A 502 8.23 26.17 -31.83
C LYS A 502 9.60 26.51 -32.45
N ALA A 503 9.73 27.69 -33.05
CA ALA A 503 10.97 28.14 -33.70
C ALA A 503 12.01 28.76 -32.75
N ASP A 504 11.61 29.28 -31.58
CA ASP A 504 12.55 29.90 -30.62
C ASP A 504 13.36 28.83 -29.86
N GLU A 505 14.69 28.87 -29.98
CA GLU A 505 15.58 27.94 -29.27
C GLU A 505 15.56 28.14 -27.73
N ARG A 506 15.14 29.33 -27.29
CA ARG A 506 15.04 29.74 -25.88
C ARG A 506 13.74 29.30 -25.22
N THR A 507 12.85 28.62 -25.94
CA THR A 507 11.59 28.08 -25.41
C THR A 507 11.86 27.18 -24.22
N VAL A 508 11.19 27.47 -23.10
CA VAL A 508 11.17 26.59 -21.93
C VAL A 508 10.11 25.53 -22.18
N TRP A 509 10.53 24.27 -22.25
CA TRP A 509 9.66 23.13 -22.52
C TRP A 509 9.22 22.45 -21.22
N ILE A 510 7.91 22.31 -21.06
CA ILE A 510 7.26 21.57 -19.97
C ILE A 510 6.69 20.27 -20.56
N GLY A 511 7.01 19.13 -19.98
CA GLY A 511 6.36 17.86 -20.30
C GLY A 511 4.98 17.78 -19.66
N ALA A 512 4.05 17.10 -20.31
CA ALA A 512 2.78 16.71 -19.71
C ALA A 512 2.47 15.26 -20.07
N MET A 513 1.99 14.47 -19.11
CA MET A 513 1.59 13.08 -19.29
C MET A 513 0.14 12.91 -18.82
N PHE A 514 -0.76 12.63 -19.76
CA PHE A 514 -2.20 12.47 -19.49
C PHE A 514 -2.77 11.33 -20.36
N PRO A 515 -3.62 10.45 -19.82
CA PRO A 515 -4.03 9.22 -20.52
C PRO A 515 -5.19 9.50 -21.49
N THR A 516 -4.95 10.22 -22.60
CA THR A 516 -6.02 10.71 -23.48
C THR A 516 -6.72 9.63 -24.32
N ARG A 517 -6.14 8.43 -24.41
CA ARG A 517 -6.64 7.26 -25.13
C ARG A 517 -6.76 6.03 -24.21
N ASP A 518 -7.10 6.26 -22.93
CA ASP A 518 -7.34 5.18 -21.97
C ASP A 518 -8.50 4.25 -22.43
N GLN A 519 -8.45 3.00 -21.98
CA GLN A 519 -9.56 2.04 -22.14
C GLN A 519 -10.73 2.39 -21.22
N ASP A 520 -10.46 3.05 -20.09
CA ASP A 520 -11.47 3.66 -19.23
C ASP A 520 -11.92 5.01 -19.81
N PRO A 521 -13.19 5.17 -20.24
CA PRO A 521 -13.70 6.43 -20.79
C PRO A 521 -13.63 7.62 -19.82
N TYR A 522 -13.70 7.38 -18.51
CA TYR A 522 -13.60 8.42 -17.50
C TYR A 522 -12.16 8.95 -17.42
N MET A 523 -11.18 8.06 -17.30
CA MET A 523 -9.75 8.44 -17.32
C MET A 523 -9.35 9.11 -18.64
N ALA A 524 -9.89 8.63 -19.77
CA ALA A 524 -9.68 9.24 -21.07
C ALA A 524 -10.19 10.69 -21.14
N GLU A 525 -11.39 10.97 -20.62
CA GLU A 525 -11.91 12.34 -20.58
C GLU A 525 -11.16 13.21 -19.56
N LEU A 526 -10.88 12.69 -18.37
CA LEU A 526 -10.08 13.41 -17.35
C LEU A 526 -8.70 13.80 -17.89
N GLY A 527 -8.06 12.93 -18.68
CA GLY A 527 -6.82 13.22 -19.39
C GLY A 527 -6.98 14.32 -20.46
N ARG A 528 -8.05 14.28 -21.26
CA ARG A 528 -8.38 15.33 -22.25
C ARG A 528 -8.68 16.68 -21.59
N ALA A 529 -9.45 16.70 -20.51
CA ALA A 529 -9.77 17.90 -19.75
C ALA A 529 -8.50 18.52 -19.11
N SER A 530 -7.63 17.69 -18.55
CA SER A 530 -6.34 18.11 -17.98
C SER A 530 -5.37 18.70 -19.02
N ARG A 531 -5.31 18.09 -20.21
CA ARG A 531 -4.58 18.62 -21.36
C ARG A 531 -5.10 20.01 -21.77
N ARG A 532 -6.42 20.18 -21.83
CA ARG A 532 -7.08 21.46 -22.14
C ARG A 532 -6.83 22.53 -21.08
N ALA A 533 -6.77 22.16 -19.80
CA ALA A 533 -6.39 23.07 -18.72
C ALA A 533 -4.94 23.58 -18.85
N MET A 534 -4.00 22.70 -19.20
CA MET A 534 -2.60 23.08 -19.51
C MET A 534 -2.50 24.00 -20.74
N GLU A 535 -3.28 23.73 -21.79
CA GLU A 535 -3.38 24.61 -22.97
C GLU A 535 -3.92 26.00 -22.63
N LEU A 536 -4.99 26.06 -21.83
CA LEU A 536 -5.57 27.31 -21.36
C LEU A 536 -4.57 28.12 -20.53
N ALA A 537 -3.88 27.48 -19.57
CA ALA A 537 -2.87 28.14 -18.75
C ALA A 537 -1.76 28.75 -19.59
N ARG A 538 -1.24 28.01 -20.58
CA ARG A 538 -0.24 28.52 -21.54
C ARG A 538 -0.79 29.72 -22.32
N ARG A 539 -2.00 29.60 -22.87
CA ARG A 539 -2.62 30.66 -23.70
C ARG A 539 -2.83 31.94 -22.89
N ASP A 540 -3.43 31.83 -21.71
CA ASP A 540 -3.68 32.95 -20.81
C ASP A 540 -2.36 33.62 -20.42
N PHE A 541 -1.37 32.84 -19.99
CA PHE A 541 -0.05 33.34 -19.59
C PHE A 541 0.68 34.07 -20.72
N MET A 542 0.76 33.45 -21.90
CA MET A 542 1.41 34.03 -23.07
C MET A 542 0.68 35.30 -23.55
N SER A 543 -0.65 35.35 -23.45
CA SER A 543 -1.44 36.54 -23.86
C SER A 543 -1.19 37.78 -23.01
N VAL A 544 -0.87 37.61 -21.73
CA VAL A 544 -0.61 38.71 -20.79
C VAL A 544 0.86 39.12 -20.74
N SER A 545 1.78 38.15 -20.84
CA SER A 545 3.21 38.37 -20.60
C SER A 545 4.10 38.31 -21.85
N GLY A 546 3.63 37.69 -22.93
CA GLY A 546 4.48 37.30 -24.06
C GLY A 546 5.49 36.18 -23.73
N GLY A 547 5.42 35.59 -22.53
CA GLY A 547 6.37 34.59 -22.03
C GLY A 547 7.07 35.02 -20.74
N LEU A 548 8.09 34.27 -20.34
CA LEU A 548 8.91 34.58 -19.16
C LEU A 548 9.70 35.88 -19.40
N PRO A 549 9.56 36.90 -18.54
CA PRO A 549 10.29 38.16 -18.69
C PRO A 549 11.81 37.96 -18.75
N PRO A 550 12.52 38.83 -19.49
CA PRO A 550 13.98 38.80 -19.59
C PRO A 550 14.64 39.16 -18.26
N LYS A 551 15.77 38.52 -17.94
CA LYS A 551 16.58 38.86 -16.76
C LYS A 551 17.56 40.00 -17.02
N ARG A 552 17.80 40.35 -18.28
CA ARG A 552 18.72 41.41 -18.71
C ARG A 552 17.99 42.40 -19.60
N ASN A 553 18.15 43.69 -19.32
CA ASN A 553 17.57 44.76 -20.14
C ASN A 553 17.95 44.58 -21.62
N GLY A 554 16.96 44.64 -22.51
CA GLY A 554 17.13 44.51 -23.96
C GLY A 554 16.97 43.10 -24.53
N GLN A 555 16.88 42.05 -23.72
CA GLN A 555 16.39 40.74 -24.17
C GLN A 555 14.86 40.76 -24.36
N THR A 556 14.33 39.93 -25.26
CA THR A 556 12.89 39.65 -25.36
C THR A 556 12.48 38.56 -24.37
N ALA A 557 11.19 38.50 -24.03
CA ALA A 557 10.63 37.40 -23.24
C ALA A 557 10.94 36.03 -23.88
N ARG A 558 11.07 35.00 -23.05
CA ARG A 558 11.27 33.60 -23.48
C ARG A 558 9.91 32.90 -23.48
N PRO A 559 9.44 32.34 -24.62
CA PRO A 559 8.14 31.67 -24.65
C PRO A 559 8.17 30.34 -23.88
N ILE A 560 6.98 29.84 -23.53
CA ILE A 560 6.79 28.53 -22.89
C ILE A 560 6.00 27.63 -23.84
N GLY A 561 6.52 26.43 -24.08
CA GLY A 561 5.88 25.37 -24.85
C GLY A 561 5.62 24.14 -23.98
N ILE A 562 4.59 23.36 -24.34
CA ILE A 562 4.28 22.10 -23.65
C ILE A 562 4.42 20.95 -24.64
N ILE A 563 5.06 19.85 -24.23
CA ILE A 563 5.08 18.57 -24.94
C ILE A 563 4.12 17.64 -24.21
N ALA A 564 2.92 17.45 -24.75
CA ALA A 564 1.85 16.66 -24.15
C ALA A 564 1.83 15.25 -24.74
N CYS A 565 2.13 14.26 -23.91
CA CYS A 565 2.20 12.84 -24.23
C CYS A 565 1.02 12.07 -23.63
N ASP A 566 0.57 11.05 -24.36
CA ASP A 566 -0.35 10.03 -23.87
C ASP A 566 0.42 8.94 -23.11
N ASP A 567 0.04 8.70 -21.85
CA ASP A 567 0.65 7.70 -20.97
C ASP A 567 -0.23 6.46 -20.72
N ALA A 568 -1.33 6.30 -21.47
CA ALA A 568 -2.21 5.14 -21.33
C ALA A 568 -1.61 3.80 -21.83
N ALA A 569 -0.66 3.85 -22.76
CA ALA A 569 -0.11 2.66 -23.45
C ALA A 569 1.35 2.32 -23.08
N ASP A 570 2.26 3.29 -23.06
CA ASP A 570 3.68 3.10 -22.69
C ASP A 570 4.21 4.38 -22.01
N ALA A 571 3.83 4.56 -20.75
CA ALA A 571 4.28 5.68 -19.92
C ALA A 571 5.83 5.75 -19.81
N PRO A 572 6.58 4.64 -19.68
CA PRO A 572 8.04 4.68 -19.71
C PRO A 572 8.64 5.22 -21.02
N ALA A 573 8.11 4.87 -22.19
CA ALA A 573 8.58 5.42 -23.46
C ALA A 573 8.29 6.92 -23.60
N ALA A 574 7.10 7.36 -23.16
CA ALA A 574 6.75 8.77 -23.08
C ALA A 574 7.69 9.55 -22.13
N ALA A 575 8.01 9.00 -20.95
CA ALA A 575 8.95 9.59 -20.01
C ALA A 575 10.36 9.75 -20.62
N ARG A 576 10.91 8.68 -21.23
CA ARG A 576 12.21 8.72 -21.94
C ARG A 576 12.20 9.68 -23.13
N HIS A 577 11.06 9.90 -23.78
CA HIS A 577 10.92 10.91 -24.82
C HIS A 577 11.04 12.32 -24.24
N LEU A 578 10.29 12.62 -23.18
CA LEU A 578 10.31 13.92 -22.50
C LEU A 578 11.70 14.26 -21.92
N VAL A 579 12.39 13.28 -21.31
CA VAL A 579 13.76 13.44 -20.82
C VAL A 579 14.73 13.78 -21.96
N ARG A 580 14.68 13.05 -23.09
CA ARG A 580 15.52 13.34 -24.27
C ARG A 580 15.20 14.67 -24.94
N ALA A 581 13.93 15.08 -24.93
CA ALA A 581 13.48 16.40 -25.38
C ALA A 581 13.99 17.54 -24.46
N GLY A 582 14.49 17.23 -23.27
CA GLY A 582 15.11 18.19 -22.36
C GLY A 582 14.10 19.10 -21.64
N VAL A 583 12.95 18.56 -21.24
CA VAL A 583 11.96 19.30 -20.44
C VAL A 583 12.48 19.58 -19.03
N SER A 584 12.19 20.78 -18.50
CA SER A 584 12.60 21.16 -17.14
C SER A 584 11.72 20.55 -16.04
N ALA A 585 10.47 20.25 -16.40
CA ALA A 585 9.45 19.71 -15.51
C ALA A 585 8.47 18.82 -16.30
N VAL A 586 7.78 17.91 -15.62
CA VAL A 586 6.69 17.09 -16.16
C VAL A 586 5.44 17.20 -15.27
N VAL A 587 4.26 17.35 -15.89
CA VAL A 587 2.97 17.54 -15.22
C VAL A 587 2.02 16.37 -15.54
N GLY A 588 1.35 15.84 -14.51
CA GLY A 588 0.34 14.79 -14.69
C GLY A 588 0.94 13.38 -14.84
N PHE A 589 0.17 12.39 -14.41
CA PHE A 589 0.48 10.95 -14.46
C PHE A 589 -0.81 10.15 -14.33
N ARG A 590 -0.96 9.07 -15.10
CA ARG A 590 -2.10 8.14 -15.01
C ARG A 590 -2.23 7.46 -13.65
N SER A 591 -1.18 6.82 -13.14
CA SER A 591 -1.25 6.02 -11.90
C SER A 591 -0.15 6.33 -10.90
N SER A 592 -0.37 5.93 -9.64
CA SER A 592 0.60 6.13 -8.55
C SER A 592 1.87 5.31 -8.76
N LYS A 593 1.74 4.14 -9.39
CA LYS A 593 2.85 3.29 -9.83
C LYS A 593 3.72 4.04 -10.84
N ASP A 594 3.11 4.74 -11.79
CA ASP A 594 3.83 5.52 -12.81
C ASP A 594 4.52 6.73 -12.18
N VAL A 595 3.85 7.48 -11.29
CA VAL A 595 4.49 8.58 -10.55
C VAL A 595 5.74 8.09 -9.83
N ILE A 596 5.63 7.04 -9.00
CA ILE A 596 6.74 6.55 -8.17
C ILE A 596 7.86 5.96 -9.04
N SER A 597 7.50 5.13 -10.02
CA SER A 597 8.48 4.45 -10.87
C SER A 597 9.21 5.44 -11.78
N LEU A 598 8.47 6.27 -12.53
CA LEU A 598 9.06 7.19 -13.49
C LEU A 598 9.77 8.35 -12.80
N ALA A 599 9.29 8.85 -11.66
CA ALA A 599 10.05 9.82 -10.86
C ALA A 599 11.40 9.22 -10.45
N THR A 600 11.41 8.01 -9.90
CA THR A 600 12.63 7.37 -9.37
C THR A 600 13.65 7.01 -10.45
N HIS A 601 13.20 6.48 -11.60
CA HIS A 601 14.09 5.91 -12.62
C HIS A 601 14.35 6.83 -13.83
N GLU A 602 13.40 7.69 -14.20
CA GLU A 602 13.48 8.50 -15.42
C GLU A 602 13.68 9.99 -15.10
N PHE A 603 12.88 10.60 -14.23
CA PHE A 603 12.86 12.06 -14.05
C PHE A 603 13.85 12.59 -13.01
N ILE A 604 13.87 12.06 -11.78
CA ILE A 604 14.78 12.51 -10.71
C ILE A 604 16.26 12.33 -11.11
N PRO A 605 16.69 11.19 -11.69
CA PRO A 605 18.09 11.01 -12.13
C PRO A 605 18.52 12.00 -13.22
N ASN A 606 17.58 12.52 -14.01
CA ASN A 606 17.82 13.47 -15.10
C ASN A 606 17.57 14.94 -14.71
N ASP A 607 17.41 15.23 -13.40
CA ASP A 607 17.14 16.57 -12.87
C ASP A 607 15.90 17.24 -13.49
N VAL A 608 14.79 16.49 -13.57
CA VAL A 608 13.47 16.97 -14.03
C VAL A 608 12.52 17.08 -12.84
N LEU A 609 11.84 18.23 -12.71
CA LEU A 609 10.81 18.45 -11.68
C LEU A 609 9.53 17.66 -12.03
N VAL A 610 9.01 16.91 -11.07
CA VAL A 610 7.80 16.08 -11.23
C VAL A 610 6.63 16.74 -10.52
N VAL A 611 5.54 17.01 -11.24
CA VAL A 611 4.33 17.66 -10.70
C VAL A 611 3.08 16.81 -10.93
N PRO A 612 2.73 15.91 -9.99
CA PRO A 612 1.52 15.11 -10.09
C PRO A 612 0.27 16.00 -9.98
N ALA A 613 -0.48 16.08 -11.08
CA ALA A 613 -1.66 16.93 -11.23
C ALA A 613 -2.99 16.16 -11.36
N LEU A 614 -2.93 14.83 -11.41
CA LEU A 614 -4.09 13.92 -11.39
C LEU A 614 -4.12 12.98 -10.17
N ASN A 615 -2.97 12.70 -9.56
CA ASN A 615 -2.86 11.58 -8.64
C ASN A 615 -2.96 11.99 -7.16
N SER A 616 -3.94 11.44 -6.45
CA SER A 616 -4.28 11.74 -5.05
C SER A 616 -3.69 10.78 -4.00
N SER A 617 -2.85 9.80 -4.40
CA SER A 617 -2.27 8.80 -3.49
C SER A 617 -1.33 9.39 -2.43
N ALA A 618 -1.41 8.91 -1.18
CA ALA A 618 -0.49 9.33 -0.11
C ALA A 618 0.98 8.95 -0.37
N LEU A 619 1.25 7.93 -1.19
CA LEU A 619 2.58 7.38 -1.46
C LEU A 619 3.51 8.35 -2.22
N ILE A 620 2.96 9.39 -2.87
CA ILE A 620 3.77 10.41 -3.55
C ILE A 620 4.65 11.18 -2.56
N SER A 621 4.14 11.45 -1.36
CA SER A 621 4.91 12.07 -0.28
C SER A 621 6.15 11.26 0.10
N THR A 622 6.08 9.93 -0.01
CA THR A 622 7.12 8.98 0.42
C THR A 622 8.22 8.71 -0.61
N ILE A 623 8.11 9.25 -1.83
CA ILE A 623 9.17 9.12 -2.84
C ILE A 623 10.50 9.61 -2.24
N PRO A 624 11.60 8.84 -2.35
CA PRO A 624 12.85 9.15 -1.66
C PRO A 624 13.64 10.23 -2.38
N TYR A 625 14.41 11.01 -1.63
CA TYR A 625 15.42 11.93 -2.16
C TYR A 625 16.75 11.65 -1.46
N PRO A 626 17.90 11.69 -2.17
CA PRO A 626 19.21 11.65 -1.55
C PRO A 626 19.36 12.69 -0.45
N GLU A 627 20.03 12.33 0.64
CA GLU A 627 20.24 13.24 1.77
C GLU A 627 20.98 14.52 1.32
N GLY A 628 20.45 15.70 1.68
CA GLY A 628 20.97 16.99 1.23
C GLY A 628 20.63 17.40 -0.21
N SER A 629 19.90 16.57 -0.97
CA SER A 629 19.37 16.97 -2.29
C SER A 629 18.08 17.81 -2.16
N VAL A 630 17.75 18.54 -3.23
CA VAL A 630 16.49 19.31 -3.31
C VAL A 630 15.38 18.35 -3.74
N ARG A 631 14.24 18.36 -3.03
CA ARG A 631 13.06 17.58 -3.39
C ARG A 631 12.63 17.91 -4.83
N LEU A 632 12.37 16.90 -5.65
CA LEU A 632 11.97 17.06 -7.06
C LEU A 632 10.53 16.61 -7.37
N VAL A 633 9.74 16.17 -6.40
CA VAL A 633 8.30 15.91 -6.59
C VAL A 633 7.48 16.84 -5.71
N TYR A 634 6.63 17.66 -6.33
CA TYR A 634 5.69 18.58 -5.69
C TYR A 634 4.30 18.36 -6.26
N ARG A 635 3.30 18.10 -5.43
CA ARG A 635 1.97 17.70 -5.89
C ARG A 635 0.94 18.83 -5.78
N THR A 636 0.35 19.20 -6.92
CA THR A 636 -0.78 20.13 -7.04
C THR A 636 -2.14 19.44 -6.97
N ALA A 637 -2.23 18.15 -7.31
CA ALA A 637 -3.42 17.34 -7.05
C ALA A 637 -3.65 17.17 -5.54
N ILE A 638 -4.90 17.02 -5.12
CA ILE A 638 -5.21 17.03 -3.69
C ILE A 638 -5.03 15.62 -3.09
N PRO A 639 -4.37 15.47 -1.92
CA PRO A 639 -4.24 14.16 -1.28
C PRO A 639 -5.57 13.57 -0.80
N THR A 640 -5.87 12.31 -1.10
CA THR A 640 -7.04 11.59 -0.51
C THR A 640 -6.96 11.56 1.03
N GLY A 641 -5.75 11.57 1.58
CA GLY A 641 -5.51 11.65 3.01
C GLY A 641 -5.97 12.98 3.65
N ASP A 642 -5.99 14.10 2.92
CA ASP A 642 -6.54 15.36 3.44
C ASP A 642 -8.08 15.33 3.49
N ALA A 643 -8.73 14.74 2.48
CA ALA A 643 -10.18 14.54 2.49
C ALA A 643 -10.62 13.71 3.71
N MET A 644 -9.87 12.65 4.06
CA MET A 644 -10.16 11.85 5.27
C MET A 644 -9.88 12.59 6.57
N ARG A 645 -8.91 13.52 6.62
CA ARG A 645 -8.71 14.39 7.78
C ARG A 645 -9.87 15.38 7.95
N ALA A 646 -10.31 16.01 6.88
CA ALA A 646 -11.46 16.91 6.89
C ALA A 646 -12.76 16.18 7.29
N LEU A 647 -13.00 14.99 6.72
CA LEU A 647 -14.13 14.12 7.05
C LEU A 647 -14.09 13.69 8.52
N SER A 648 -12.91 13.33 9.05
CA SER A 648 -12.73 13.02 10.48
C SER A 648 -13.10 14.20 11.37
N ALA A 649 -12.59 15.40 11.08
CA ALA A 649 -12.85 16.59 11.88
C ALA A 649 -14.34 16.99 11.87
N PHE A 650 -15.07 16.68 10.78
CA PHE A 650 -16.51 16.87 10.69
C PHE A 650 -17.31 15.81 11.43
N ILE A 651 -16.88 14.54 11.41
CA ILE A 651 -17.51 13.50 12.21
C ILE A 651 -17.40 13.86 13.70
N GLU A 652 -16.19 14.09 14.20
CA GLU A 652 -15.96 14.44 15.61
C GLU A 652 -16.61 15.78 16.00
N GLY A 653 -16.51 16.80 15.15
CA GLY A 653 -16.95 18.17 15.46
C GLY A 653 -18.43 18.48 15.17
N HIS A 654 -19.10 17.69 14.32
CA HIS A 654 -20.45 18.01 13.84
C HIS A 654 -21.42 16.82 13.85
N VAL A 655 -21.01 15.63 13.38
CA VAL A 655 -21.92 14.46 13.29
C VAL A 655 -22.15 13.80 14.66
N GLU A 656 -21.08 13.44 15.37
CA GLU A 656 -21.19 12.77 16.68
C GLU A 656 -21.92 13.61 17.74
N PRO A 657 -21.70 14.95 17.83
CA PRO A 657 -22.45 15.82 18.75
C PRO A 657 -23.97 15.83 18.50
N GLN A 658 -24.44 15.72 17.26
CA GLN A 658 -25.88 15.63 16.95
C GLN A 658 -26.50 14.31 17.40
N MET A 659 -25.70 13.25 17.48
CA MET A 659 -26.13 11.94 17.98
C MET A 659 -26.12 11.84 19.51
N SER A 660 -25.58 12.84 20.22
CA SER A 660 -25.40 12.85 21.69
C SER A 660 -26.67 12.59 22.51
N ALA A 661 -27.87 12.82 21.94
CA ALA A 661 -29.15 12.45 22.55
C ALA A 661 -29.31 10.94 22.83
N ARG A 662 -28.46 10.07 22.26
CA ARG A 662 -28.39 8.64 22.61
C ARG A 662 -27.11 8.33 23.38
N PRO A 663 -27.19 7.80 24.62
CA PRO A 663 -26.01 7.33 25.34
C PRO A 663 -25.38 6.10 24.64
N GLY A 664 -24.05 6.05 24.58
CA GLY A 664 -23.29 4.98 23.95
C GLY A 664 -22.28 5.49 22.92
N GLU A 665 -21.29 4.66 22.62
CA GLU A 665 -20.31 4.89 21.54
C GLU A 665 -20.99 4.69 20.18
N ARG A 666 -20.59 5.46 19.16
CA ARG A 666 -21.09 5.35 17.78
C ARG A 666 -20.44 4.19 17.05
N SER A 667 -21.15 3.69 16.06
CA SER A 667 -20.69 2.69 15.11
C SER A 667 -20.56 3.28 13.70
N LEU A 668 -19.48 2.96 13.00
CA LEU A 668 -19.16 3.48 11.67
C LEU A 668 -18.90 2.33 10.70
N LEU A 669 -19.60 2.37 9.56
CA LEU A 669 -19.41 1.46 8.45
C LEU A 669 -18.77 2.18 7.26
N LEU A 670 -17.64 1.66 6.77
CA LEU A 670 -17.00 2.11 5.54
C LEU A 670 -17.39 1.16 4.40
N LEU A 671 -18.14 1.65 3.42
CA LEU A 671 -18.47 0.92 2.20
C LEU A 671 -17.42 1.24 1.12
N ARG A 672 -16.59 0.26 0.81
CA ARG A 672 -15.45 0.34 -0.11
C ARG A 672 -15.78 -0.30 -1.46
N ALA A 673 -15.45 0.38 -2.56
CA ALA A 673 -15.39 -0.22 -3.89
C ALA A 673 -14.24 -1.25 -3.99
N HIS A 674 -14.33 -2.19 -4.94
CA HIS A 674 -13.28 -3.19 -5.19
C HIS A 674 -12.23 -2.73 -6.22
N ASP A 675 -11.84 -1.47 -6.14
CA ASP A 675 -10.94 -0.81 -7.07
C ASP A 675 -9.81 -0.04 -6.34
N ALA A 676 -8.99 0.68 -7.11
CA ALA A 676 -7.90 1.48 -6.56
C ALA A 676 -8.39 2.68 -5.74
N VAL A 677 -9.54 3.28 -6.08
CA VAL A 677 -10.10 4.44 -5.37
C VAL A 677 -10.62 4.01 -3.99
N GLY A 678 -11.36 2.91 -3.93
CA GLY A 678 -11.81 2.27 -2.70
C GLY A 678 -10.64 1.87 -1.80
N LEU A 679 -9.60 1.24 -2.35
CA LEU A 679 -8.42 0.86 -1.56
C LEU A 679 -7.72 2.09 -0.95
N ALA A 680 -7.52 3.14 -1.76
CA ALA A 680 -6.94 4.40 -1.29
C ALA A 680 -7.80 5.10 -0.23
N LEU A 681 -9.13 4.99 -0.33
CA LEU A 681 -10.07 5.47 0.69
C LEU A 681 -9.88 4.73 2.01
N SER A 682 -9.82 3.39 1.99
CA SER A 682 -9.68 2.59 3.22
C SER A 682 -8.32 2.76 3.87
N GLU A 683 -7.22 2.82 3.09
CA GLU A 683 -5.91 3.19 3.61
C GLU A 683 -5.92 4.59 4.24
N SER A 684 -6.54 5.57 3.59
CA SER A 684 -6.64 6.94 4.12
C SER A 684 -7.51 7.01 5.38
N ALA A 685 -8.59 6.23 5.45
CA ALA A 685 -9.48 6.13 6.60
C ALA A 685 -8.77 5.46 7.80
N LEU A 686 -8.13 4.31 7.60
CA LEU A 686 -7.37 3.62 8.65
C LEU A 686 -6.28 4.50 9.28
N ASN A 687 -5.66 5.37 8.47
CA ASN A 687 -4.60 6.27 8.92
C ASN A 687 -5.09 7.60 9.53
N SER A 688 -6.19 8.17 9.04
CA SER A 688 -6.61 9.54 9.37
C SER A 688 -8.00 9.68 10.00
N LEU A 689 -8.89 8.69 9.84
CA LEU A 689 -10.26 8.77 10.36
C LEU A 689 -10.30 8.45 11.85
N ARG A 690 -11.08 9.27 12.57
CA ARG A 690 -11.35 9.15 13.99
C ARG A 690 -12.84 9.35 14.26
N PHE A 691 -13.33 8.64 15.26
CA PHE A 691 -14.68 8.76 15.81
C PHE A 691 -14.66 8.18 17.24
N ASN A 692 -15.62 8.53 18.08
CA ASN A 692 -15.60 8.34 19.54
C ASN A 692 -14.34 8.93 20.21
N GLY A 693 -13.68 9.92 19.57
CA GLY A 693 -12.39 10.48 19.99
C GLY A 693 -11.21 9.50 19.89
N ARG A 694 -11.32 8.45 19.08
CA ARG A 694 -10.32 7.36 18.92
C ARG A 694 -10.05 7.06 17.45
N SER A 695 -8.89 6.46 17.15
CA SER A 695 -8.57 5.96 15.80
C SER A 695 -9.41 4.73 15.43
N ILE A 696 -9.42 4.35 14.14
CA ILE A 696 -10.15 3.14 13.70
C ILE A 696 -9.75 1.87 14.48
N PRO A 697 -8.46 1.51 14.65
CA PRO A 697 -8.09 0.29 15.39
C PRO A 697 -8.60 0.26 16.83
N GLU A 698 -8.63 1.41 17.50
CA GLU A 698 -9.09 1.58 18.89
C GLU A 698 -10.62 1.49 19.04
N ASN A 699 -11.37 1.68 17.95
CA ASN A 699 -12.83 1.48 17.92
C ASN A 699 -13.23 0.00 17.78
N GLY A 700 -12.31 -0.87 17.37
CA GLY A 700 -12.49 -2.33 17.35
C GLY A 700 -13.76 -2.79 16.64
N ARG A 701 -14.74 -3.32 17.40
CA ARG A 701 -16.01 -3.82 16.83
C ARG A 701 -16.97 -2.73 16.35
N LEU A 702 -16.76 -1.48 16.74
CA LEU A 702 -17.60 -0.34 16.34
C LEU A 702 -17.28 0.13 14.91
N PHE A 703 -16.10 -0.22 14.39
CA PHE A 703 -15.76 -0.02 12.99
C PHE A 703 -16.03 -1.30 12.18
N ARG A 704 -16.58 -1.13 10.97
CA ARG A 704 -16.73 -2.19 9.97
C ARG A 704 -16.38 -1.64 8.59
N GLU A 705 -15.69 -2.45 7.79
CA GLU A 705 -15.53 -2.21 6.35
C GLU A 705 -16.32 -3.28 5.59
N LEU A 706 -17.09 -2.88 4.59
CA LEU A 706 -17.72 -3.77 3.62
C LEU A 706 -17.20 -3.43 2.22
N SER A 707 -16.79 -4.45 1.46
CA SER A 707 -16.41 -4.29 0.06
C SER A 707 -17.52 -4.71 -0.89
N TYR A 708 -17.73 -3.95 -1.95
CA TYR A 708 -18.58 -4.32 -3.09
C TYR A 708 -17.77 -4.25 -4.40
N ASP A 709 -18.11 -5.10 -5.36
CA ASP A 709 -17.43 -5.19 -6.66
C ASP A 709 -18.39 -4.75 -7.77
N ASP A 710 -17.94 -3.85 -8.63
CA ASP A 710 -18.69 -3.31 -9.78
C ASP A 710 -18.89 -4.36 -10.88
N ALA A 711 -17.98 -5.33 -11.02
CA ALA A 711 -18.12 -6.44 -11.96
C ALA A 711 -19.23 -7.43 -11.55
N ASP A 712 -19.48 -7.57 -10.23
CA ASP A 712 -20.59 -8.35 -9.66
C ASP A 712 -21.94 -7.59 -9.72
N GLY A 713 -21.92 -6.29 -10.03
CA GLY A 713 -23.10 -5.44 -10.14
C GLY A 713 -23.97 -5.39 -8.89
N SER A 714 -25.30 -5.44 -9.08
CA SER A 714 -26.27 -5.29 -7.98
C SER A 714 -26.19 -6.39 -6.92
N ALA A 715 -25.63 -7.56 -7.22
CA ALA A 715 -25.52 -8.67 -6.29
C ALA A 715 -24.49 -8.43 -5.16
N SER A 716 -23.42 -7.67 -5.43
CA SER A 716 -22.44 -7.30 -4.39
C SER A 716 -23.01 -6.26 -3.43
N LEU A 717 -23.73 -5.27 -3.96
CA LEU A 717 -24.37 -4.22 -3.19
C LEU A 717 -25.55 -4.73 -2.37
N GLU A 718 -26.38 -5.64 -2.88
CA GLU A 718 -27.47 -6.26 -2.11
C GLU A 718 -26.94 -7.04 -0.88
N ARG A 719 -25.77 -7.69 -1.00
CA ARG A 719 -25.08 -8.28 0.16
C ARG A 719 -24.66 -7.19 1.15
N ALA A 720 -24.09 -6.09 0.68
CA ALA A 720 -23.70 -4.97 1.54
C ALA A 720 -24.91 -4.33 2.25
N VAL A 721 -26.05 -4.15 1.57
CA VAL A 721 -27.30 -3.66 2.19
C VAL A 721 -27.78 -4.63 3.26
N THR A 722 -27.80 -5.93 2.98
CA THR A 722 -28.20 -6.97 3.95
C THR A 722 -27.33 -6.93 5.20
N THR A 723 -26.00 -6.93 5.05
CA THR A 723 -25.07 -6.85 6.18
C THR A 723 -25.16 -5.51 6.94
N THR A 724 -25.46 -4.41 6.25
CA THR A 724 -25.67 -3.10 6.90
C THR A 724 -26.95 -3.07 7.73
N LEU A 725 -28.03 -3.72 7.27
CA LEU A 725 -29.28 -3.86 8.03
C LEU A 725 -29.13 -4.75 9.28
N GLU A 726 -28.26 -5.76 9.23
CA GLU A 726 -27.94 -6.60 10.39
C GLU A 726 -27.11 -5.85 11.45
N GLN A 727 -26.22 -4.95 11.01
CA GLN A 727 -25.32 -4.20 11.90
C GLN A 727 -25.95 -2.90 12.43
N THR A 728 -26.86 -2.27 11.68
CA THR A 728 -27.48 -0.98 12.01
C THR A 728 -26.49 0.12 12.43
N PRO A 729 -25.48 0.45 11.61
CA PRO A 729 -24.47 1.46 11.97
C PRO A 729 -25.08 2.85 12.15
N ASP A 730 -24.48 3.68 13.00
CA ASP A 730 -24.86 5.09 13.19
C ASP A 730 -24.38 5.96 12.02
N ILE A 731 -23.16 5.70 11.52
CA ILE A 731 -22.51 6.46 10.44
C ILE A 731 -22.14 5.51 9.31
N VAL A 732 -22.38 5.91 8.06
CA VAL A 732 -21.95 5.20 6.85
C VAL A 732 -21.10 6.13 5.99
N VAL A 733 -19.86 5.73 5.72
CA VAL A 733 -18.91 6.44 4.84
C VAL A 733 -18.74 5.63 3.57
N PHE A 734 -18.69 6.27 2.40
CA PHE A 734 -18.44 5.62 1.12
C PHE A 734 -17.71 6.54 0.14
N HIS A 735 -17.13 5.98 -0.92
CA HIS A 735 -16.16 6.70 -1.76
C HIS A 735 -16.73 7.83 -2.62
N ALA A 736 -17.90 7.65 -3.24
CA ALA A 736 -18.56 8.65 -4.08
C ALA A 736 -20.07 8.38 -4.18
N VAL A 737 -20.86 9.42 -4.46
CA VAL A 737 -22.27 9.27 -4.84
C VAL A 737 -22.34 8.90 -6.32
N THR A 738 -22.57 7.62 -6.62
CA THR A 738 -22.85 7.15 -7.99
C THR A 738 -24.29 6.65 -8.09
N ASP A 739 -24.85 6.66 -9.31
CA ASP A 739 -26.16 6.06 -9.62
C ASP A 739 -26.29 4.64 -9.04
N GLN A 740 -25.21 3.85 -9.14
CA GLN A 740 -25.12 2.49 -8.63
C GLN A 740 -25.15 2.42 -7.09
N ILE A 741 -24.50 3.34 -6.38
CA ILE A 741 -24.60 3.45 -4.91
C ILE A 741 -25.99 3.91 -4.48
N ILE A 742 -26.61 4.85 -5.20
CA ILE A 742 -27.95 5.33 -4.86
C ILE A 742 -29.00 4.25 -5.06
N ASP A 743 -29.12 3.69 -6.27
CA ASP A 743 -30.17 2.74 -6.60
C ASP A 743 -29.86 1.32 -6.10
N GLY A 744 -28.59 0.96 -5.91
CA GLY A 744 -28.14 -0.35 -5.44
C GLY A 744 -27.87 -0.47 -3.93
N PHE A 745 -27.59 0.63 -3.23
CA PHE A 745 -27.30 0.61 -1.78
C PHE A 745 -28.21 1.53 -0.97
N ILE A 746 -28.16 2.85 -1.15
CA ILE A 746 -28.88 3.80 -0.28
C ILE A 746 -30.41 3.63 -0.37
N GLY A 747 -30.95 3.53 -1.59
CA GLY A 747 -32.38 3.33 -1.82
C GLY A 747 -32.92 2.05 -1.16
N PRO A 748 -32.34 0.87 -1.45
CA PRO A 748 -32.71 -0.39 -0.79
C PRO A 748 -32.51 -0.37 0.73
N LEU A 749 -31.42 0.23 1.23
CA LEU A 749 -31.14 0.35 2.67
C LEU A 749 -32.20 1.21 3.37
N GLU A 750 -32.50 2.39 2.84
CA GLU A 750 -33.53 3.29 3.37
C GLU A 750 -34.93 2.66 3.32
N ALA A 751 -35.25 1.88 2.28
CA ALA A 751 -36.54 1.21 2.14
C ALA A 751 -36.74 0.08 3.16
N ARG A 752 -35.67 -0.64 3.54
CA ARG A 752 -35.74 -1.81 4.44
C ARG A 752 -35.32 -1.55 5.88
N TRP A 753 -34.84 -0.35 6.21
CA TRP A 753 -34.35 -0.03 7.55
C TRP A 753 -35.41 -0.23 8.65
N PRO A 754 -35.08 -0.86 9.80
CA PRO A 754 -36.02 -1.12 10.88
C PRO A 754 -36.67 0.16 11.44
N GLN A 755 -37.99 0.13 11.67
CA GLN A 755 -38.74 1.31 12.14
C GLN A 755 -38.46 1.69 13.61
N ASP A 756 -38.00 0.73 14.42
CA ASP A 756 -37.58 0.93 15.82
C ASP A 756 -36.14 1.50 15.94
N ARG A 757 -35.39 1.53 14.85
CA ARG A 757 -33.98 1.94 14.83
C ARG A 757 -33.77 3.31 14.20
N PRO A 758 -32.84 4.11 14.74
CA PRO A 758 -32.44 5.34 14.07
C PRO A 758 -31.76 5.01 12.75
N ARG A 759 -31.97 5.88 11.76
CA ARG A 759 -31.35 5.75 10.43
C ARG A 759 -29.92 6.31 10.46
N PRO A 760 -29.02 5.82 9.61
CA PRO A 760 -27.63 6.24 9.61
C PRO A 760 -27.50 7.68 9.09
N VAL A 761 -26.39 8.32 9.46
CA VAL A 761 -25.87 9.50 8.74
C VAL A 761 -24.88 9.02 7.70
N TYR A 762 -25.02 9.53 6.48
CA TYR A 762 -24.14 9.24 5.35
C TYR A 762 -23.14 10.37 5.16
N VAL A 763 -21.85 10.06 5.02
CA VAL A 763 -20.79 11.06 4.79
C VAL A 763 -19.91 10.63 3.61
N VAL A 764 -19.68 11.54 2.65
CA VAL A 764 -19.02 11.23 1.37
C VAL A 764 -17.90 12.22 1.07
N PRO A 765 -16.70 11.78 0.65
CA PRO A 765 -15.65 12.64 0.11
C PRO A 765 -15.93 12.98 -1.36
N GLY A 766 -17.02 13.70 -1.61
CA GLY A 766 -17.41 14.19 -2.94
C GLY A 766 -18.63 15.10 -2.90
N THR A 767 -19.11 15.48 -4.10
CA THR A 767 -20.38 16.19 -4.27
C THR A 767 -21.58 15.28 -4.02
N LEU A 768 -22.73 15.91 -3.78
CA LEU A 768 -24.03 15.29 -3.58
C LEU A 768 -25.01 15.86 -4.62
N ASP A 769 -25.06 15.23 -5.78
CA ASP A 769 -25.92 15.64 -6.89
C ASP A 769 -26.48 14.40 -7.63
N GLY A 770 -27.04 14.61 -8.83
CA GLY A 770 -27.56 13.54 -9.68
C GLY A 770 -29.06 13.24 -9.51
N ALA A 771 -29.68 12.80 -10.61
CA ALA A 771 -31.12 12.50 -10.66
C ALA A 771 -31.55 11.31 -9.78
N PRO A 772 -30.76 10.21 -9.61
CA PRO A 772 -31.12 9.15 -8.69
C PRO A 772 -31.19 9.63 -7.24
N LEU A 773 -30.25 10.48 -6.81
CA LEU A 773 -30.26 11.03 -5.46
C LEU A 773 -31.50 11.91 -5.23
N GLY A 774 -31.86 12.74 -6.20
CA GLY A 774 -33.10 13.54 -6.12
C GLY A 774 -34.37 12.69 -6.12
N ARG A 775 -34.41 11.55 -6.83
CA ARG A 775 -35.50 10.57 -6.68
C ARG A 775 -35.52 9.91 -5.30
N ALA A 776 -34.37 9.56 -4.74
CA ALA A 776 -34.27 8.99 -3.41
C ALA A 776 -34.77 9.97 -2.33
N ILE A 777 -34.37 11.24 -2.40
CA ILE A 777 -34.82 12.31 -1.50
C ILE A 777 -36.31 12.62 -1.72
N THR A 778 -36.81 12.62 -2.96
CA THR A 778 -38.25 12.79 -3.23
C THR A 778 -39.10 11.69 -2.58
N ARG A 779 -38.62 10.44 -2.60
CA ARG A 779 -39.26 9.31 -1.89
C ARG A 779 -39.13 9.42 -0.37
N ARG A 780 -38.04 10.02 0.12
CA ARG A 780 -37.66 10.11 1.54
C ARG A 780 -37.05 11.47 1.88
N PRO A 781 -37.87 12.51 2.13
CA PRO A 781 -37.38 13.87 2.38
C PRO A 781 -36.48 14.00 3.61
N ASP A 782 -36.53 13.06 4.55
CA ASP A 782 -35.64 13.01 5.72
C ASP A 782 -34.18 12.63 5.40
N LEU A 783 -33.89 12.18 4.16
CA LEU A 783 -32.56 11.79 3.73
C LEU A 783 -31.62 12.99 3.54
N SER A 784 -32.13 14.14 3.07
CA SER A 784 -31.31 15.34 2.83
C SER A 784 -30.68 15.90 4.10
N ALA A 785 -31.34 15.75 5.25
CA ALA A 785 -30.85 16.14 6.57
C ALA A 785 -29.82 15.15 7.17
N ARG A 786 -29.51 14.05 6.48
CA ARG A 786 -28.62 12.97 6.94
C ARG A 786 -27.53 12.60 5.94
N LEU A 787 -27.41 13.32 4.82
CA LEU A 787 -26.42 13.06 3.78
C LEU A 787 -25.52 14.28 3.62
N PHE A 788 -24.24 14.12 3.96
CA PHE A 788 -23.24 15.17 3.95
C PHE A 788 -22.10 14.86 3.00
N GLY A 789 -21.68 15.87 2.25
CA GLY A 789 -20.61 15.77 1.27
C GLY A 789 -19.40 16.58 1.72
N LEU A 790 -18.33 16.46 0.95
CA LEU A 790 -17.09 17.15 1.20
C LEU A 790 -16.43 17.40 -0.16
N THR A 791 -16.15 18.65 -0.47
CA THR A 791 -15.43 19.03 -1.68
C THR A 791 -14.28 19.98 -1.33
N PRO A 792 -13.14 19.92 -2.03
CA PRO A 792 -12.16 21.01 -2.00
C PRO A 792 -12.84 22.36 -2.23
N LEU A 793 -12.33 23.45 -1.67
CA LEU A 793 -12.93 24.78 -1.86
C LEU A 793 -13.12 25.07 -3.36
N SER A 794 -14.37 25.00 -3.84
CA SER A 794 -14.71 25.11 -5.25
C SER A 794 -15.10 26.55 -5.62
N THR A 795 -15.55 27.32 -4.62
CA THR A 795 -15.97 28.72 -4.70
C THR A 795 -14.82 29.73 -4.62
N THR A 796 -13.56 29.29 -4.68
CA THR A 796 -12.41 30.21 -4.66
C THR A 796 -12.46 31.17 -5.86
N PRO A 797 -12.06 32.45 -5.70
CA PRO A 797 -12.08 33.38 -6.81
C PRO A 797 -11.15 32.97 -7.97
N ALA A 798 -10.09 32.21 -7.69
CA ALA A 798 -9.22 31.58 -8.68
C ALA A 798 -9.96 30.50 -9.49
N ASN A 799 -10.59 29.53 -8.81
CA ASN A 799 -11.29 28.43 -9.47
C ASN A 799 -12.50 28.89 -10.27
N LEU A 800 -13.28 29.85 -9.74
CA LEU A 800 -14.38 30.48 -10.47
C LEU A 800 -13.89 31.21 -11.74
N ARG A 801 -12.70 31.86 -11.71
CA ARG A 801 -12.09 32.45 -12.92
C ARG A 801 -11.67 31.37 -13.91
N PHE A 802 -10.95 30.37 -13.45
CA PHE A 802 -10.47 29.25 -14.26
C PHE A 802 -11.63 28.52 -14.95
N THR A 803 -12.64 28.07 -14.20
CA THR A 803 -13.80 27.32 -14.71
C THR A 803 -14.56 28.11 -15.77
N ASN A 804 -14.80 29.41 -15.55
CA ASN A 804 -15.47 30.27 -16.53
C ASN A 804 -14.63 30.45 -17.81
N SER A 805 -13.33 30.71 -17.69
CA SER A 805 -12.42 30.81 -18.85
C SER A 805 -12.31 29.49 -19.61
N TYR A 806 -12.29 28.36 -18.91
CA TYR A 806 -12.19 27.01 -19.48
C TYR A 806 -13.48 26.66 -20.24
N ASN A 807 -14.65 26.82 -19.63
CA ASN A 807 -15.95 26.61 -20.27
C ASN A 807 -16.10 27.49 -21.51
N ALA A 808 -15.73 28.77 -21.44
CA ALA A 808 -15.75 29.69 -22.59
C ALA A 808 -14.73 29.33 -23.69
N ALA A 809 -13.57 28.78 -23.33
CA ALA A 809 -12.51 28.42 -24.27
C ALA A 809 -12.82 27.16 -25.09
N PHE A 810 -13.48 26.18 -24.47
CA PHE A 810 -13.68 24.85 -25.04
C PHE A 810 -15.15 24.48 -25.31
N GLY A 811 -16.09 25.39 -25.00
CA GLY A 811 -17.53 25.18 -25.21
C GLY A 811 -18.18 24.24 -24.19
N GLU A 812 -17.60 24.13 -22.99
CA GLU A 812 -18.05 23.21 -21.93
C GLU A 812 -18.94 23.90 -20.89
N GLN A 813 -19.53 23.08 -20.00
CA GLN A 813 -20.35 23.53 -18.87
C GLN A 813 -19.98 22.76 -17.59
N LEU A 814 -18.68 22.67 -17.30
CA LEU A 814 -18.19 22.09 -16.03
C LEU A 814 -18.62 22.96 -14.85
N ALA A 815 -19.02 22.33 -13.75
CA ALA A 815 -19.15 23.03 -12.47
C ALA A 815 -17.76 23.25 -11.85
N PRO A 816 -17.59 24.24 -10.94
CA PRO A 816 -16.30 24.51 -10.32
C PRO A 816 -15.73 23.33 -9.50
N ALA A 817 -16.58 22.45 -8.99
CA ALA A 817 -16.16 21.24 -8.28
C ALA A 817 -15.52 20.19 -9.20
N ASP A 818 -15.91 20.16 -10.48
CA ASP A 818 -15.47 19.14 -11.47
C ASP A 818 -14.32 19.63 -12.36
N ALA A 819 -13.90 20.89 -12.21
CA ALA A 819 -12.96 21.52 -13.11
C ALA A 819 -11.54 20.94 -12.95
N PRO A 820 -10.77 20.72 -14.04
CA PRO A 820 -9.40 20.22 -13.96
C PRO A 820 -8.40 21.32 -13.55
N GLY A 821 -8.53 21.84 -12.33
CA GLY A 821 -7.76 22.98 -11.82
C GLY A 821 -6.28 22.69 -11.51
N ALA A 822 -5.95 21.50 -11.00
CA ALA A 822 -4.58 21.15 -10.61
C ALA A 822 -3.57 21.20 -11.79
N PRO A 823 -3.88 20.75 -13.02
CA PRO A 823 -3.04 20.98 -14.19
C PRO A 823 -2.85 22.48 -14.53
N TYR A 824 -3.89 23.31 -14.43
CA TYR A 824 -3.80 24.76 -14.65
C TYR A 824 -2.84 25.40 -13.62
N ASP A 825 -3.02 25.07 -12.34
CA ASP A 825 -2.15 25.49 -11.24
C ASP A 825 -0.69 25.06 -11.43
N SER A 826 -0.47 23.83 -11.91
CA SER A 826 0.87 23.28 -12.18
C SER A 826 1.65 24.09 -13.20
N PHE A 827 0.98 24.57 -14.26
CA PHE A 827 1.61 25.43 -15.25
C PHE A 827 2.10 26.74 -14.63
N TYR A 828 1.26 27.42 -13.84
CA TYR A 828 1.61 28.68 -13.19
C TYR A 828 2.72 28.51 -12.15
N LEU A 829 2.68 27.42 -11.37
CA LEU A 829 3.75 27.04 -10.44
C LEU A 829 5.10 26.94 -11.16
N ILE A 830 5.16 26.19 -12.26
CA ILE A 830 6.39 25.99 -13.05
C ILE A 830 6.82 27.30 -13.72
N ALA A 831 5.89 28.08 -14.26
CA ALA A 831 6.20 29.33 -14.95
C ALA A 831 6.76 30.40 -13.98
N TYR A 832 6.16 30.56 -12.80
CA TYR A 832 6.69 31.46 -11.77
C TYR A 832 8.02 30.94 -11.19
N ALA A 833 8.18 29.62 -11.01
CA ALA A 833 9.46 29.02 -10.62
C ALA A 833 10.56 29.27 -11.67
N ALA A 834 10.26 29.16 -12.97
CA ALA A 834 11.19 29.38 -14.07
C ALA A 834 11.61 30.86 -14.25
N HIS A 835 10.78 31.81 -13.77
CA HIS A 835 11.15 33.22 -13.65
C HIS A 835 11.94 33.49 -12.36
N ALA A 836 11.54 32.91 -11.22
CA ALA A 836 12.16 33.11 -9.90
C ALA A 836 13.50 32.39 -9.70
N ALA A 837 13.77 31.32 -10.46
CA ALA A 837 15.07 30.67 -10.57
C ALA A 837 16.12 31.66 -11.11
N GLU A 838 17.41 31.47 -10.82
CA GLU A 838 18.47 32.40 -11.24
C GLU A 838 19.03 32.09 -12.64
N THR A 839 18.85 30.88 -13.17
CA THR A 839 19.39 30.40 -14.47
C THR A 839 18.54 30.78 -15.70
N GLU A 840 19.17 30.99 -16.87
CA GLU A 840 18.46 31.27 -18.14
C GLU A 840 17.87 30.01 -18.81
N ALA A 841 18.26 28.81 -18.37
CA ALA A 841 17.67 27.53 -18.75
C ALA A 841 17.54 26.65 -17.49
N PRO A 842 16.49 26.87 -16.66
CA PRO A 842 16.37 26.19 -15.38
C PRO A 842 16.11 24.69 -15.56
N ARG A 843 16.81 23.86 -14.79
CA ARG A 843 16.50 22.42 -14.64
C ARG A 843 15.56 22.19 -13.44
N GLY A 844 15.14 20.96 -13.21
CA GLY A 844 14.22 20.58 -12.13
C GLY A 844 14.66 21.09 -10.76
N SER A 845 15.94 20.95 -10.41
CA SER A 845 16.49 21.44 -9.13
C SER A 845 16.52 22.97 -9.02
N ASP A 846 16.61 23.71 -10.13
CA ASP A 846 16.48 25.17 -10.13
C ASP A 846 15.02 25.59 -9.87
N LEU A 847 14.08 24.92 -10.53
CA LEU A 847 12.65 25.14 -10.32
C LEU A 847 12.24 24.79 -8.88
N ALA A 848 12.68 23.64 -8.37
CA ALA A 848 12.39 23.20 -7.01
C ALA A 848 12.96 24.15 -5.94
N ARG A 849 14.19 24.67 -6.12
CA ARG A 849 14.72 25.75 -5.27
C ARG A 849 13.83 26.99 -5.34
N ALA A 850 13.40 27.38 -6.54
CA ALA A 850 12.56 28.56 -6.74
C ALA A 850 11.15 28.43 -6.13
N ILE A 851 10.57 27.23 -6.07
CA ILE A 851 9.26 26.96 -5.42
C ILE A 851 9.24 27.44 -3.96
N THR A 852 10.37 27.43 -3.24
CA THR A 852 10.45 27.94 -1.86
C THR A 852 10.13 29.44 -1.73
N ARG A 853 10.14 30.21 -2.83
CA ARG A 853 9.73 31.62 -2.93
C ARG A 853 8.26 31.82 -3.32
N LEU A 854 7.52 30.74 -3.56
CA LEU A 854 6.14 30.75 -4.10
C LEU A 854 5.08 30.35 -3.07
N ARG A 855 5.45 30.40 -1.79
CA ARG A 855 4.62 30.04 -0.63
C ARG A 855 4.67 31.11 0.47
N ALA A 856 3.85 30.93 1.50
CA ALA A 856 3.82 31.81 2.66
C ALA A 856 5.14 31.80 3.48
N PRO A 857 5.51 32.93 4.12
CA PRO A 857 4.92 34.25 3.99
C PRO A 857 5.36 34.95 2.69
N GLY A 858 4.41 35.50 1.94
CA GLY A 858 4.65 36.21 0.70
C GLY A 858 3.49 37.15 0.36
N THR A 859 3.64 37.94 -0.71
CA THR A 859 2.52 38.73 -1.24
C THR A 859 1.50 37.77 -1.88
N PRO A 860 0.21 37.79 -1.48
CA PRO A 860 -0.80 36.92 -2.08
C PRO A 860 -0.97 37.19 -3.58
N ILE A 861 -0.77 36.15 -4.38
CA ILE A 861 -0.87 36.13 -5.84
C ILE A 861 -1.85 35.04 -6.21
N GLU A 862 -2.86 35.38 -7.03
CA GLU A 862 -3.89 34.43 -7.43
C GLU A 862 -3.52 33.66 -8.70
N VAL A 863 -3.96 32.40 -8.73
CA VAL A 863 -4.15 31.52 -9.89
C VAL A 863 -4.70 32.25 -11.13
N GLY A 864 -3.88 32.65 -12.11
CA GLY A 864 -4.38 33.04 -13.44
C GLY A 864 -3.91 34.40 -13.99
N PRO A 865 -4.51 34.87 -15.11
CA PRO A 865 -3.99 35.98 -15.92
C PRO A 865 -3.99 37.35 -15.21
N THR A 866 -4.89 37.56 -14.25
CA THR A 866 -5.07 38.84 -13.53
C THR A 866 -3.87 39.23 -12.67
N SER A 867 -3.09 38.26 -12.20
CA SER A 867 -2.01 38.49 -11.22
C SER A 867 -0.59 38.40 -11.79
N ILE A 868 -0.41 38.00 -13.06
CA ILE A 868 0.90 37.69 -13.66
C ILE A 868 1.92 38.84 -13.50
N LEU A 869 1.57 40.04 -13.96
CA LEU A 869 2.49 41.20 -13.91
C LEU A 869 2.82 41.62 -12.47
N ARG A 870 1.89 41.41 -11.53
CA ARG A 870 2.11 41.65 -10.10
C ARG A 870 3.06 40.60 -9.51
N ALA A 871 2.90 39.33 -9.90
CA ALA A 871 3.76 38.23 -9.46
C ALA A 871 5.22 38.45 -9.88
N PHE A 872 5.46 38.76 -11.16
CA PHE A 872 6.80 39.12 -11.65
C PHE A 872 7.36 40.35 -10.92
N GLY A 873 6.58 41.43 -10.80
CA GLY A 873 7.04 42.63 -10.10
C GLY A 873 7.42 42.42 -8.63
N GLU A 874 6.84 41.43 -7.93
CA GLU A 874 7.27 41.06 -6.58
C GLU A 874 8.52 40.16 -6.60
N LEU A 875 8.59 39.18 -7.51
CA LEU A 875 9.73 38.27 -7.67
C LEU A 875 11.00 38.99 -8.13
N GLU A 876 10.90 39.96 -9.03
CA GLU A 876 12.00 40.84 -9.50
C GLU A 876 12.55 41.71 -8.38
N ARG A 877 11.71 42.12 -7.42
CA ARG A 877 12.12 42.84 -6.20
C ARG A 877 12.71 41.92 -5.13
N GLY A 878 12.98 40.65 -5.45
CA GLY A 878 13.56 39.66 -4.54
C GLY A 878 12.61 39.16 -3.45
N LYS A 879 11.31 39.45 -3.52
CA LYS A 879 10.33 39.00 -2.53
C LYS A 879 9.85 37.57 -2.82
N SER A 880 9.13 37.00 -1.85
CA SER A 880 8.30 35.81 -2.02
C SER A 880 6.85 36.18 -2.34
N ILE A 881 6.14 35.28 -3.01
CA ILE A 881 4.71 35.36 -3.28
C ILE A 881 3.99 34.15 -2.65
N ASP A 882 2.72 34.31 -2.30
CA ASP A 882 1.87 33.27 -1.70
C ASP A 882 0.81 32.87 -2.74
N LEU A 883 0.99 31.73 -3.43
CA LEU A 883 0.20 31.33 -4.60
C LEU A 883 -1.16 30.73 -4.22
N GLN A 884 -2.24 31.49 -4.42
CA GLN A 884 -3.61 31.01 -4.21
C GLN A 884 -4.08 30.29 -5.49
N GLY A 885 -3.94 28.96 -5.53
CA GLY A 885 -4.40 28.12 -6.63
C GLY A 885 -5.92 27.97 -6.69
N THR A 886 -6.37 27.13 -7.62
CA THR A 886 -7.79 26.75 -7.76
C THR A 886 -8.33 26.11 -6.47
N TYR A 887 -7.65 25.09 -5.95
CA TYR A 887 -8.11 24.30 -4.79
C TYR A 887 -7.24 24.39 -3.53
N SER A 888 -6.03 24.96 -3.62
CA SER A 888 -5.11 25.02 -2.48
C SER A 888 -4.21 26.25 -2.54
N ARG A 889 -3.58 26.60 -1.40
CA ARG A 889 -2.68 27.76 -1.28
C ARG A 889 -1.24 27.49 -1.74
N MET A 890 -1.02 26.37 -2.43
CA MET A 890 0.29 25.90 -2.93
C MET A 890 1.44 26.02 -1.90
N ASP A 891 1.12 25.90 -0.61
CA ASP A 891 2.08 26.04 0.49
C ASP A 891 2.77 24.70 0.73
N PHE A 892 3.63 24.33 -0.22
CA PHE A 892 4.24 23.01 -0.22
C PHE A 892 5.15 22.82 1.00
N ASP A 893 4.88 21.75 1.74
CA ASP A 893 5.82 21.21 2.71
C ASP A 893 7.12 20.82 1.97
N PRO A 894 8.29 21.31 2.39
CA PRO A 894 9.54 21.10 1.66
C PRO A 894 10.07 19.66 1.79
N THR A 895 9.58 18.93 2.79
CA THR A 895 9.92 17.54 3.11
C THR A 895 9.05 16.58 2.33
N THR A 896 7.72 16.81 2.31
CA THR A 896 6.74 15.89 1.70
C THR A 896 6.29 16.30 0.29
N GLY A 897 6.56 17.54 -0.14
CA GLY A 897 6.14 18.07 -1.44
C GLY A 897 4.63 18.23 -1.59
N GLU A 898 3.88 18.08 -0.50
CA GLU A 898 2.42 18.18 -0.48
C GLU A 898 1.99 19.61 -0.17
N SER A 899 0.97 20.11 -0.88
CA SER A 899 0.25 21.32 -0.47
C SER A 899 -1.03 20.92 0.27
N PRO A 900 -1.28 21.45 1.49
CA PRO A 900 -2.53 21.22 2.20
C PRO A 900 -3.71 21.88 1.44
N ALA A 901 -4.87 21.22 1.44
CA ALA A 901 -6.10 21.73 0.83
C ALA A 901 -7.21 21.97 1.87
N ASP A 902 -7.85 23.12 1.80
CA ASP A 902 -9.06 23.43 2.56
C ASP A 902 -10.29 22.79 1.87
N TYR A 903 -11.28 22.38 2.66
CA TYR A 903 -12.50 21.72 2.16
C TYR A 903 -13.77 22.40 2.67
N ALA A 904 -14.78 22.53 1.80
CA ALA A 904 -16.14 22.87 2.19
C ALA A 904 -16.94 21.59 2.50
N PHE A 905 -17.73 21.63 3.57
CA PHE A 905 -18.71 20.58 3.86
C PHE A 905 -20.02 20.90 3.13
N LEU A 906 -20.63 19.89 2.50
CA LEU A 906 -21.79 20.05 1.62
C LEU A 906 -23.07 19.50 2.23
N CYS A 907 -24.18 20.19 1.99
CA CYS A 907 -25.54 19.70 2.21
C CYS A 907 -26.24 19.44 0.86
N VAL A 908 -27.30 18.63 0.86
CA VAL A 908 -28.18 18.49 -0.32
C VAL A 908 -29.31 19.51 -0.29
N HIS A 909 -29.53 20.20 -1.41
CA HIS A 909 -30.72 21.01 -1.65
C HIS A 909 -31.63 20.40 -2.72
N ALA A 910 -32.93 20.42 -2.45
CA ALA A 910 -33.98 19.89 -3.31
C ALA A 910 -35.07 20.96 -3.51
N PRO A 911 -34.90 21.90 -4.45
CA PRO A 911 -35.85 22.98 -4.64
C PRO A 911 -37.18 22.45 -5.20
N ASP A 912 -38.25 22.66 -4.44
CA ASP A 912 -39.65 22.43 -4.82
C ASP A 912 -39.97 21.08 -5.49
N GLY A 913 -39.51 19.97 -4.89
CA GLY A 913 -39.98 18.62 -5.22
C GLY A 913 -39.57 18.10 -6.61
N ARG A 914 -38.48 18.61 -7.18
CA ARG A 914 -37.92 18.16 -8.46
C ARG A 914 -36.96 16.97 -8.27
N GLU A 915 -36.84 16.11 -9.29
CA GLU A 915 -35.84 15.02 -9.31
C GLU A 915 -34.38 15.51 -9.35
N ARG A 916 -34.13 16.81 -9.53
CA ARG A 916 -32.77 17.37 -9.61
C ARG A 916 -32.41 18.02 -8.27
N VAL A 917 -31.34 17.53 -7.68
CA VAL A 917 -30.75 18.04 -6.44
C VAL A 917 -29.38 18.64 -6.71
N GLU A 918 -28.98 19.57 -5.84
CA GLU A 918 -27.75 20.35 -5.96
C GLU A 918 -27.02 20.36 -4.62
N SER A 919 -25.68 20.40 -4.66
CA SER A 919 -24.85 20.56 -3.47
C SER A 919 -24.75 22.03 -3.07
N ILE A 920 -24.94 22.34 -1.78
CA ILE A 920 -24.69 23.66 -1.19
C ILE A 920 -23.53 23.57 -0.21
N GLU A 921 -22.58 24.51 -0.26
CA GLU A 921 -21.56 24.70 0.78
C GLU A 921 -22.23 25.16 2.09
N SER A 922 -22.12 24.34 3.13
CA SER A 922 -22.78 24.52 4.44
C SER A 922 -22.27 25.70 5.30
N GLY A 923 -21.39 26.54 4.77
CA GLY A 923 -20.69 27.57 5.55
C GLY A 923 -19.64 27.04 6.56
N LEU A 924 -19.55 25.73 6.80
CA LEU A 924 -18.39 25.11 7.45
C LEU A 924 -17.28 24.83 6.44
N VAL A 925 -16.05 25.15 6.84
CA VAL A 925 -14.82 24.88 6.11
C VAL A 925 -13.81 24.20 7.02
N TYR A 926 -13.21 23.10 6.57
CA TYR A 926 -12.00 22.54 7.15
C TYR A 926 -10.80 23.35 6.65
N ASP A 927 -10.05 23.90 7.60
CA ASP A 927 -8.86 24.70 7.40
C ASP A 927 -7.63 23.82 7.66
N ALA A 928 -6.91 23.47 6.60
CA ALA A 928 -5.88 22.44 6.68
C ALA A 928 -4.59 22.93 7.38
N ALA A 929 -4.37 24.25 7.42
CA ALA A 929 -3.25 24.85 8.15
C ALA A 929 -3.44 24.75 9.67
N SER A 930 -4.65 25.00 10.17
CA SER A 930 -5.00 24.83 11.58
C SER A 930 -5.42 23.40 11.95
N ARG A 931 -5.75 22.57 10.95
CA ARG A 931 -6.40 21.25 11.10
C ARG A 931 -7.73 21.32 11.86
N GLY A 932 -8.42 22.46 11.77
CA GLY A 932 -9.67 22.74 12.47
C GLY A 932 -10.82 23.00 11.50
N VAL A 933 -12.05 22.91 12.02
CA VAL A 933 -13.25 23.34 11.29
C VAL A 933 -13.61 24.76 11.73
N ARG A 934 -13.86 25.65 10.77
CA ARG A 934 -14.24 27.06 10.97
C ARG A 934 -15.52 27.40 10.23
N GLY A 935 -16.18 28.48 10.65
CA GLY A 935 -17.45 28.95 10.11
C GLY A 935 -18.65 28.54 10.96
N SER A 936 -19.84 28.58 10.37
CA SER A 936 -21.10 28.18 11.00
C SER A 936 -21.88 27.29 10.04
N PHE A 937 -22.40 26.16 10.54
CA PHE A 937 -23.17 25.23 9.72
C PHE A 937 -24.56 25.78 9.40
N ASP A 938 -24.82 26.02 8.13
CA ASP A 938 -26.08 26.50 7.59
C ASP A 938 -26.37 25.83 6.24
N CYS A 939 -27.36 24.92 6.22
CA CYS A 939 -27.91 24.34 4.98
C CYS A 939 -29.18 25.07 4.50
N SER A 940 -29.60 26.17 5.15
CA SER A 940 -30.83 26.90 4.84
C SER A 940 -30.66 27.98 3.77
N THR A 941 -29.41 28.36 3.48
CA THR A 941 -29.07 29.46 2.57
C THR A 941 -28.60 28.99 1.19
N SER A 942 -29.54 28.76 0.28
CA SER A 942 -29.38 29.18 -1.12
C SER A 942 -30.32 30.35 -1.42
N ARG A 943 -29.72 31.52 -1.64
CA ARG A 943 -30.33 32.66 -2.35
C ARG A 943 -29.28 33.31 -3.24
#